data_AF-A0A957UF41-F1
#
_entry.id   AF-A0A957UF41-F1
#
_cell.length_a   1.000
_cell.length_b   1.000
_cell.length_c   1.000
_cell.angle_alpha   90.00
_cell.angle_beta   90.00
_cell.angle_gamma   90.00
#
_symmetry.space_group_name_H-M   'P 1'
#
loop_
_entity.id
_entity.type
_entity.pdbx_description
1 polymer ?
#
loop_
_entity_poly.entity_id
_entity_poly.type
_entity_poly.pdbx_seq_one_letter_code
_entity_poly.pdbx_strand_id
1 'polypeptide(L)'
;EVELWIAGPLALPPSLSSFGTRVRRFPLLDWRRWFELLAQVDINLAPLEPGNVFCRAKSEIKFVEAAALGVPTVASAIDPFEQAMTDGVDGFLAGDTPAWITALRRLVQDSALRQAIGAAARGTAEARYSPAARAGDLAALLPRLLAPPAPTAPGMATAQQNGSPVISRAATHSNDTMQSQETVSAVGLLERISDHAPAAADTPLTINWLVHEPFPGSGGHTGIFRMIQHLTEFGHRCHVHILPVHFMHSYTPARIQAYIDQHFMPTGAIYHRWDGTVSPADATIATYWMTVPELQKLDGTGKCYYLVQDFEPFFYPMGSEYVLAENTYRAGLHCLTLGRWLAKFLHERYGAAADPFDFAVDTTIYYPRSVPPADHPRVAFYARPSTPRRGYELGMAALARLKAVRPDVEIMLYGAEKLNPEPPFPYTNLGILNPWELATLFSSCDVGVVFSLTNPSFVPLEMMACRCAVVDLHSERVEGLLEDGVNCRLAEPTPELIADAVLDLLWDRPKRQAIVERAYEQVRTHSWRHSAQQIEDVLLHHAPPPEARVAHGEAQQDDVATLVWEIHQLLDARKVDDAGVDALRSALYQALADKAAVVQQMRQVEARYLAHQQDAPGAAVRATAGELADRLLEHSPAWLQGATPLAKLALDTAPFFQSFRADRSHLAAVELLFAARHAVHTGLIQITVRAGDADGEIIASRALFPHDIQPDRPVRVSFAPQADSYGAAYTVSVGTLEPGQRAFALWQYWAPQHDAAVLWQEGRTLNGQLAMQAYYGEGDRQQSGRHGPAHWGAPIRTAPDAARVAAIGMAQSVVGMAGEAQRLTERARGEYRAKGVRGLVDEMANYVQWQLNRRGGAG
;
A
#
# COMPACT_ATOMS: atom_id res chain seq x y z
N GLU A 1 -53.81 -9.55 2.14
CA GLU A 1 -52.45 -9.39 2.70
C GLU A 1 -51.48 -9.32 1.50
N VAL A 2 -50.39 -8.55 1.57
CA VAL A 2 -49.44 -8.39 0.44
C VAL A 2 -48.14 -9.10 0.79
N GLU A 3 -47.65 -9.92 -0.14
CA GLU A 3 -46.36 -10.62 -0.07
C GLU A 3 -45.39 -10.10 -1.14
N LEU A 4 -44.10 -10.07 -0.83
CA LEU A 4 -43.02 -9.80 -1.77
C LEU A 4 -42.29 -11.10 -2.10
N TRP A 5 -42.33 -11.51 -3.36
CA TRP A 5 -41.67 -12.73 -3.83
C TRP A 5 -40.38 -12.35 -4.57
N ILE A 6 -39.25 -12.94 -4.17
CA ILE A 6 -37.93 -12.65 -4.71
C ILE A 6 -37.31 -13.94 -5.24
N ALA A 7 -36.99 -13.97 -6.52
CA ALA A 7 -36.39 -15.13 -7.18
C ALA A 7 -34.97 -14.81 -7.67
N GLY A 8 -34.05 -15.74 -7.46
CA GLY A 8 -32.66 -15.63 -7.90
C GLY A 8 -31.68 -15.15 -6.82
N PRO A 9 -30.39 -15.00 -7.17
CA PRO A 9 -29.31 -14.72 -6.23
C PRO A 9 -29.28 -13.23 -5.86
N LEU A 10 -30.27 -12.76 -5.10
CA LEU A 10 -30.31 -11.38 -4.58
C LEU A 10 -30.04 -11.37 -3.07
N ALA A 11 -28.99 -10.68 -2.65
CA ALA A 11 -28.76 -10.34 -1.25
C ALA A 11 -29.76 -9.25 -0.83
N LEU A 12 -30.50 -9.48 0.26
CA LEU A 12 -31.49 -8.54 0.75
C LEU A 12 -30.92 -7.72 1.91
N PRO A 13 -31.19 -6.41 1.97
CA PRO A 13 -30.77 -5.59 3.09
C PRO A 13 -31.44 -6.08 4.39
N PRO A 14 -30.77 -5.94 5.56
CA PRO A 14 -31.31 -6.39 6.85
C PRO A 14 -32.66 -5.77 7.22
N SER A 15 -32.97 -4.57 6.69
CA SER A 15 -34.25 -3.90 6.89
C SER A 15 -35.45 -4.74 6.43
N LEU A 16 -35.28 -5.59 5.41
CA LEU A 16 -36.34 -6.45 4.91
C LEU A 16 -36.66 -7.63 5.83
N SER A 17 -35.77 -7.98 6.78
CA SER A 17 -36.01 -9.05 7.75
C SER A 17 -37.19 -8.74 8.69
N SER A 18 -37.49 -7.45 8.91
CA SER A 18 -38.61 -6.99 9.73
C SER A 18 -39.99 -7.40 9.19
N PHE A 19 -40.08 -7.73 7.89
CA PHE A 19 -41.34 -8.12 7.25
C PHE A 19 -41.65 -9.63 7.37
N GLY A 20 -40.71 -10.44 7.89
CA GLY A 20 -40.93 -11.84 8.24
C GLY A 20 -41.43 -12.69 7.07
N THR A 21 -42.52 -13.44 7.30
CA THR A 21 -43.13 -14.35 6.32
C THR A 21 -43.70 -13.67 5.09
N ARG A 22 -43.89 -12.34 5.11
CA ARG A 22 -44.36 -11.56 3.96
C ARG A 22 -43.30 -11.40 2.87
N VAL A 23 -42.05 -11.80 3.12
CA VAL A 23 -40.98 -11.85 2.11
C VAL A 23 -40.63 -13.30 1.83
N ARG A 24 -40.97 -13.78 0.63
CA ARG A 24 -40.72 -15.15 0.18
C ARG A 24 -39.56 -15.18 -0.79
N ARG A 25 -38.61 -16.08 -0.55
CA ARG A 25 -37.40 -16.22 -1.38
C ARG A 25 -37.43 -17.55 -2.11
N PHE A 26 -37.14 -17.48 -3.39
CA PHE A 26 -37.01 -18.63 -4.29
C PHE A 26 -35.57 -18.66 -4.83
N PRO A 27 -34.96 -19.85 -4.97
CA PRO A 27 -33.62 -19.96 -5.52
C PRO A 27 -33.60 -19.57 -7.00
N LEU A 28 -32.44 -19.64 -7.63
CA LEU A 28 -32.37 -19.58 -9.09
C LEU A 28 -33.16 -20.76 -9.67
N LEU A 29 -34.12 -20.47 -10.55
CA LEU A 29 -35.01 -21.46 -11.17
C LEU A 29 -34.61 -21.69 -12.63
N ASP A 30 -34.86 -22.90 -13.13
CA ASP A 30 -34.86 -23.13 -14.57
C ASP A 30 -36.02 -22.37 -15.24
N TRP A 31 -35.92 -22.20 -16.56
CA TRP A 31 -36.86 -21.35 -17.30
C TRP A 31 -38.32 -21.79 -17.16
N ARG A 32 -38.62 -23.10 -17.05
CA ARG A 32 -40.01 -23.58 -16.91
C ARG A 32 -40.57 -23.24 -15.54
N ARG A 33 -39.81 -23.56 -14.49
CA ARG A 33 -40.19 -23.23 -13.11
C ARG A 33 -40.29 -21.73 -12.87
N TRP A 34 -39.49 -20.92 -13.58
CA TRP A 34 -39.61 -19.47 -13.56
C TRP A 34 -40.97 -19.01 -14.07
N PHE A 35 -41.43 -19.51 -15.23
CA PHE A 35 -42.78 -19.17 -15.75
C PHE A 35 -43.91 -19.71 -14.86
N GLU A 36 -43.75 -20.90 -14.27
CA GLU A 36 -44.71 -21.42 -13.29
C GLU A 36 -44.81 -20.53 -12.04
N LEU A 37 -43.68 -20.00 -11.56
CA LEU A 37 -43.66 -19.05 -10.45
C LEU A 37 -44.26 -17.70 -10.85
N LEU A 38 -43.87 -17.18 -12.01
CA LEU A 38 -44.34 -15.89 -12.51
C LEU A 38 -45.86 -15.90 -12.79
N ALA A 39 -46.43 -17.05 -13.16
CA ALA A 39 -47.89 -17.21 -13.34
C ALA A 39 -48.67 -17.12 -12.01
N GLN A 40 -47.99 -17.23 -10.87
CA GLN A 40 -48.62 -17.20 -9.53
C GLN A 40 -48.57 -15.81 -8.89
N VAL A 41 -47.85 -14.85 -9.45
CA VAL A 41 -47.76 -13.50 -8.89
C VAL A 41 -48.81 -12.57 -9.49
N ASP A 42 -49.32 -11.65 -8.68
CA ASP A 42 -50.32 -10.66 -9.11
C ASP A 42 -49.70 -9.48 -9.86
N ILE A 43 -48.48 -9.08 -9.49
CA ILE A 43 -47.80 -7.87 -9.98
C ILE A 43 -46.31 -8.21 -10.14
N ASN A 44 -45.75 -7.90 -11.31
CA ASN A 44 -44.33 -8.01 -11.57
C ASN A 44 -43.62 -6.66 -11.33
N LEU A 45 -42.42 -6.70 -10.77
CA LEU A 45 -41.60 -5.51 -10.52
C LEU A 45 -40.33 -5.55 -11.38
N ALA A 46 -40.06 -4.46 -12.08
CA ALA A 46 -38.84 -4.30 -12.87
C ALA A 46 -38.11 -2.99 -12.52
N PRO A 47 -37.58 -2.87 -11.28
CA PRO A 47 -36.83 -1.69 -10.86
C PRO A 47 -35.44 -1.67 -11.51
N LEU A 48 -35.10 -0.55 -12.13
CA LEU A 48 -33.78 -0.19 -12.63
C LEU A 48 -33.44 1.26 -12.25
N GLU A 49 -32.15 1.57 -12.17
CA GLU A 49 -31.67 2.91 -11.81
C GLU A 49 -31.88 3.90 -12.97
N PRO A 50 -32.47 5.09 -12.72
CA PRO A 50 -32.62 6.14 -13.73
C PRO A 50 -31.29 6.85 -14.02
N GLY A 51 -31.13 7.39 -15.24
CA GLY A 51 -29.95 8.17 -15.63
C GLY A 51 -28.66 7.36 -15.89
N ASN A 52 -28.72 6.02 -15.80
CA ASN A 52 -27.57 5.13 -15.99
C ASN A 52 -27.57 4.47 -17.38
N VAL A 53 -26.53 4.70 -18.18
CA VAL A 53 -26.38 4.13 -19.54
C VAL A 53 -26.47 2.60 -19.54
N PHE A 54 -25.94 1.92 -18.53
CA PHE A 54 -26.03 0.46 -18.44
C PHE A 54 -27.48 -0.01 -18.24
N CYS A 55 -28.23 0.64 -17.36
CA CYS A 55 -29.65 0.34 -17.16
C CYS A 55 -30.47 0.66 -18.41
N ARG A 56 -30.12 1.75 -19.11
CA ARG A 56 -30.71 2.11 -20.42
C ARG A 56 -30.37 1.11 -21.54
N ALA A 57 -29.31 0.33 -21.38
CA ALA A 57 -28.93 -0.75 -22.31
C ALA A 57 -29.51 -2.13 -21.92
N LYS A 58 -30.31 -2.25 -20.85
CA LYS A 58 -30.96 -3.50 -20.47
C LYS A 58 -32.12 -3.82 -21.40
N SER A 59 -32.42 -5.10 -21.57
CA SER A 59 -33.65 -5.51 -22.25
C SER A 59 -34.86 -5.38 -21.33
N GLU A 60 -36.00 -5.09 -21.93
CA GLU A 60 -37.35 -5.09 -21.38
C GLU A 60 -37.90 -6.48 -21.01
N ILE A 61 -37.07 -7.54 -21.04
CA ILE A 61 -37.51 -8.94 -20.89
C ILE A 61 -38.37 -9.20 -19.65
N LYS A 62 -38.14 -8.47 -18.56
CA LYS A 62 -38.95 -8.59 -17.33
C LYS A 62 -40.39 -8.16 -17.53
N PHE A 63 -40.64 -7.18 -18.38
CA PHE A 63 -41.99 -6.85 -18.81
C PHE A 63 -42.53 -7.94 -19.74
N VAL A 64 -41.77 -8.32 -20.77
CA VAL A 64 -42.22 -9.27 -21.81
C VAL A 64 -42.64 -10.62 -21.23
N GLU A 65 -41.86 -11.20 -20.33
CA GLU A 65 -42.15 -12.49 -19.70
C GLU A 65 -43.43 -12.44 -18.84
N ALA A 66 -43.60 -11.38 -18.05
CA ALA A 66 -44.78 -11.19 -17.20
C ALA A 66 -46.03 -10.90 -18.04
N ALA A 67 -45.88 -10.04 -19.04
CA ALA A 67 -46.91 -9.66 -19.98
C ALA A 67 -47.46 -10.88 -20.73
N ALA A 68 -46.61 -11.80 -21.19
CA ALA A 68 -47.04 -13.04 -21.84
C ALA A 68 -47.98 -13.91 -20.98
N LEU A 69 -47.86 -13.82 -19.64
CA LEU A 69 -48.72 -14.51 -18.69
C LEU A 69 -49.95 -13.68 -18.25
N GLY A 70 -50.09 -12.46 -18.76
CA GLY A 70 -51.13 -11.53 -18.33
C GLY A 70 -50.88 -10.89 -16.95
N VAL A 71 -49.62 -10.85 -16.51
CA VAL A 71 -49.23 -10.23 -15.23
C VAL A 71 -48.78 -8.78 -15.50
N PRO A 72 -49.46 -7.77 -14.90
CA PRO A 72 -49.06 -6.38 -15.07
C PRO A 72 -47.71 -6.09 -14.41
N THR A 73 -46.91 -5.24 -15.06
CA THR A 73 -45.58 -4.83 -14.58
C THR A 73 -45.59 -3.38 -14.11
N VAL A 74 -44.96 -3.11 -12.96
CA VAL A 74 -44.50 -1.78 -12.57
C VAL A 74 -42.98 -1.74 -12.79
N ALA A 75 -42.52 -0.84 -13.66
CA ALA A 75 -41.13 -0.74 -14.08
C ALA A 75 -40.58 0.67 -13.86
N SER A 76 -39.26 0.81 -13.81
CA SER A 76 -38.63 2.13 -13.81
C SER A 76 -38.91 2.87 -15.12
N ALA A 77 -39.15 4.19 -15.05
CA ALA A 77 -39.29 5.06 -16.21
C ALA A 77 -37.92 5.32 -16.87
N ILE A 78 -37.47 4.38 -17.70
CA ILE A 78 -36.21 4.42 -18.45
C ILE A 78 -36.38 3.83 -19.85
N ASP A 79 -35.48 4.17 -20.78
CA ASP A 79 -35.62 3.92 -22.22
C ASP A 79 -36.16 2.53 -22.59
N PRO A 80 -35.65 1.39 -22.04
CA PRO A 80 -36.14 0.08 -22.43
C PRO A 80 -37.62 -0.14 -22.11
N PHE A 81 -38.09 0.34 -20.96
CA PHE A 81 -39.47 0.18 -20.54
C PHE A 81 -40.38 1.25 -21.14
N GLU A 82 -39.90 2.48 -21.31
CA GLU A 82 -40.62 3.54 -22.03
C GLU A 82 -40.88 3.18 -23.50
N GLN A 83 -39.97 2.42 -24.13
CA GLN A 83 -40.16 1.94 -25.50
C GLN A 83 -41.05 0.68 -25.54
N ALA A 84 -41.02 -0.16 -24.51
CA ALA A 84 -41.76 -1.42 -24.48
C ALA A 84 -43.22 -1.27 -24.00
N MET A 85 -43.49 -0.30 -23.13
CA MET A 85 -44.74 -0.16 -22.37
C MET A 85 -45.36 1.24 -22.57
N THR A 86 -46.67 1.32 -22.47
CA THR A 86 -47.46 2.55 -22.37
C THR A 86 -48.00 2.69 -20.95
N ASP A 87 -47.54 3.73 -20.24
CA ASP A 87 -47.91 3.97 -18.83
C ASP A 87 -49.44 4.03 -18.64
N GLY A 88 -49.92 3.29 -17.64
CA GLY A 88 -51.34 3.15 -17.29
C GLY A 88 -52.18 2.33 -18.26
N VAL A 89 -51.60 1.76 -19.33
CA VAL A 89 -52.32 0.94 -20.32
C VAL A 89 -51.90 -0.52 -20.23
N ASP A 90 -50.62 -0.82 -20.44
CA ASP A 90 -50.07 -2.19 -20.41
C ASP A 90 -49.02 -2.39 -19.31
N GLY A 91 -48.83 -1.38 -18.48
CA GLY A 91 -48.13 -1.43 -17.20
C GLY A 91 -48.01 -0.05 -16.59
N PHE A 92 -47.16 0.12 -15.59
CA PHE A 92 -46.88 1.43 -14.99
C PHE A 92 -45.39 1.75 -15.03
N LEU A 93 -45.06 2.98 -15.40
CA LEU A 93 -43.71 3.52 -15.41
C LEU A 93 -43.53 4.47 -14.22
N ALA A 94 -42.57 4.14 -13.35
CA ALA A 94 -42.31 4.90 -12.14
C ALA A 94 -40.91 5.52 -12.17
N GLY A 95 -40.85 6.86 -12.26
CA GLY A 95 -39.60 7.61 -12.24
C GLY A 95 -39.06 7.91 -10.84
N ASP A 96 -39.92 7.85 -9.81
CA ASP A 96 -39.57 8.18 -8.43
C ASP A 96 -40.35 7.34 -7.41
N THR A 97 -39.95 7.42 -6.14
CA THR A 97 -40.58 6.67 -5.04
C THR A 97 -42.10 6.92 -4.91
N PRO A 98 -42.61 8.18 -4.99
CA PRO A 98 -44.05 8.43 -5.03
C PRO A 98 -44.80 7.72 -6.16
N ALA A 99 -44.23 7.69 -7.38
CA ALA A 99 -44.82 7.01 -8.52
C ALA A 99 -44.89 5.50 -8.29
N TRP A 100 -43.83 4.88 -7.75
CA TRP A 100 -43.81 3.46 -7.36
C TRP A 100 -44.92 3.14 -6.36
N ILE A 101 -45.02 3.90 -5.28
CA ILE A 101 -46.04 3.70 -4.24
C ILE A 101 -47.45 3.82 -4.84
N THR A 102 -47.66 4.81 -5.71
CA THR A 102 -48.96 5.07 -6.34
C THR A 102 -49.37 3.92 -7.26
N ALA A 103 -48.48 3.50 -8.16
CA ALA A 103 -48.72 2.39 -9.08
C ALA A 103 -49.03 1.08 -8.32
N LEU A 104 -48.22 0.74 -7.31
CA LEU A 104 -48.42 -0.45 -6.50
C LEU A 104 -49.72 -0.39 -5.71
N ARG A 105 -50.04 0.75 -5.08
CA ARG A 105 -51.28 0.91 -4.32
C ARG A 105 -52.51 0.70 -5.22
N ARG A 106 -52.51 1.26 -6.43
CA ARG A 106 -53.60 1.08 -7.40
C ARG A 106 -53.79 -0.39 -7.77
N LEU A 107 -52.71 -1.07 -8.18
CA LEU A 107 -52.79 -2.48 -8.59
C LEU A 107 -53.14 -3.43 -7.44
N VAL A 108 -52.71 -3.13 -6.21
CA VAL A 108 -53.05 -3.94 -5.03
C VAL A 108 -54.52 -3.77 -4.64
N GLN A 109 -55.06 -2.55 -4.74
CA GLN A 109 -56.42 -2.23 -4.28
C GLN A 109 -57.51 -2.52 -5.32
N ASP A 110 -57.18 -2.46 -6.61
CA ASP A 110 -58.14 -2.63 -7.71
C ASP A 110 -57.79 -3.85 -8.56
N SER A 111 -58.48 -4.97 -8.30
CA SER A 111 -58.29 -6.21 -9.04
C SER A 111 -58.78 -6.14 -10.49
N ALA A 112 -59.81 -5.33 -10.77
CA ALA A 112 -60.34 -5.16 -12.12
C ALA A 112 -59.34 -4.39 -12.99
N LEU A 113 -58.74 -3.32 -12.45
CA LEU A 113 -57.63 -2.62 -13.09
C LEU A 113 -56.45 -3.57 -13.31
N ARG A 114 -56.07 -4.36 -12.29
CA ARG A 114 -54.95 -5.31 -12.41
C ARG A 114 -55.16 -6.31 -13.55
N GLN A 115 -56.36 -6.86 -13.69
CA GLN A 115 -56.73 -7.76 -14.79
C GLN A 115 -56.74 -7.05 -16.14
N ALA A 116 -57.26 -5.82 -16.21
CA ALA A 116 -57.29 -5.04 -17.45
C ALA A 116 -55.89 -4.70 -17.97
N ILE A 117 -55.00 -4.21 -17.10
CA ILE A 117 -53.60 -3.90 -17.46
C ILE A 117 -52.87 -5.19 -17.85
N GLY A 118 -53.07 -6.28 -17.11
CA GLY A 118 -52.48 -7.58 -17.44
C GLY A 118 -52.90 -8.10 -18.83
N ALA A 119 -54.18 -8.00 -19.16
CA ALA A 119 -54.69 -8.38 -20.49
C ALA A 119 -54.11 -7.50 -21.61
N ALA A 120 -54.01 -6.19 -21.39
CA ALA A 120 -53.38 -5.27 -22.33
C ALA A 120 -51.88 -5.58 -22.53
N ALA A 121 -51.15 -5.83 -21.44
CA ALA A 121 -49.75 -6.28 -21.46
C ALA A 121 -49.57 -7.52 -22.32
N ARG A 122 -50.44 -8.52 -22.14
CA ARG A 122 -50.42 -9.73 -22.95
C ARG A 122 -50.62 -9.44 -24.44
N GLY A 123 -51.56 -8.56 -24.78
CA GLY A 123 -51.75 -8.10 -26.16
C GLY A 123 -50.48 -7.46 -26.74
N THR A 124 -49.81 -6.58 -25.97
CA THR A 124 -48.54 -5.97 -26.36
C THR A 124 -47.45 -7.02 -26.59
N ALA A 125 -47.33 -8.00 -25.69
CA ALA A 125 -46.35 -9.10 -25.81
C ALA A 125 -46.61 -9.98 -27.04
N GLU A 126 -47.87 -10.36 -27.30
CA GLU A 126 -48.24 -11.18 -28.46
C GLU A 126 -47.99 -10.43 -29.78
N ALA A 127 -48.38 -9.15 -29.85
CA ALA A 127 -48.26 -8.34 -31.06
C ALA A 127 -46.82 -7.95 -31.40
N ARG A 128 -45.99 -7.67 -30.38
CA ARG A 128 -44.62 -7.17 -30.59
C ARG A 128 -43.58 -8.24 -30.36
N TYR A 129 -43.68 -9.06 -29.33
CA TYR A 129 -42.58 -9.88 -28.83
C TYR A 129 -42.69 -11.37 -29.17
N SER A 130 -43.81 -11.82 -29.75
CA SER A 130 -43.93 -13.20 -30.19
C SER A 130 -42.86 -13.58 -31.23
N PRO A 131 -42.44 -14.85 -31.30
CA PRO A 131 -41.52 -15.32 -32.33
C PRO A 131 -42.01 -14.97 -33.75
N ALA A 132 -43.32 -15.02 -33.99
CA ALA A 132 -43.92 -14.62 -35.26
C ALA A 132 -43.73 -13.12 -35.56
N ALA A 133 -43.97 -12.25 -34.58
CA ALA A 133 -43.77 -10.80 -34.72
C ALA A 133 -42.29 -10.46 -34.97
N ARG A 134 -41.37 -11.02 -34.16
CA ARG A 134 -39.91 -10.80 -34.33
C ARG A 134 -39.40 -11.35 -35.67
N ALA A 135 -39.93 -12.49 -36.12
CA ALA A 135 -39.61 -13.03 -37.45
C ALA A 135 -40.11 -12.12 -38.58
N GLY A 136 -41.30 -11.52 -38.43
CA GLY A 136 -41.82 -10.50 -39.35
C GLY A 136 -40.91 -9.27 -39.44
N ASP A 137 -40.47 -8.74 -38.31
CA ASP A 137 -39.54 -7.60 -38.26
C ASP A 137 -38.21 -7.92 -38.94
N LEU A 138 -37.63 -9.09 -38.65
CA LEU A 138 -36.39 -9.53 -39.29
C LEU A 138 -36.57 -9.69 -40.81
N ALA A 139 -37.67 -10.30 -41.25
CA ALA A 139 -37.98 -10.46 -42.67
C ALA A 139 -38.10 -9.11 -43.40
N ALA A 140 -38.64 -8.08 -42.73
CA ALA A 140 -38.71 -6.73 -43.27
C ALA A 140 -37.35 -6.02 -43.34
N LEU A 141 -36.38 -6.38 -42.49
CA LEU A 141 -35.02 -5.81 -42.48
C LEU A 141 -34.09 -6.46 -43.51
N LEU A 142 -34.27 -7.76 -43.79
CA LEU A 142 -33.37 -8.52 -44.67
C LEU A 142 -33.13 -7.86 -46.05
N PRO A 143 -34.13 -7.29 -46.76
CA PRO A 143 -33.88 -6.60 -48.03
C PRO A 143 -32.93 -5.41 -47.92
N ARG A 144 -32.92 -4.70 -46.78
CA ARG A 144 -32.04 -3.55 -46.54
C ARG A 144 -30.62 -4.00 -46.20
N LEU A 145 -30.47 -5.10 -45.48
CA LEU A 145 -29.17 -5.67 -45.11
C LEU A 145 -28.46 -6.32 -46.30
N LEU A 146 -29.23 -6.84 -47.25
CA LEU A 146 -28.72 -7.43 -48.49
C LEU A 146 -28.46 -6.41 -49.60
N ALA A 147 -28.88 -5.16 -49.42
CA ALA A 147 -28.55 -4.09 -50.34
C ALA A 147 -27.04 -3.76 -50.25
N PRO A 148 -26.34 -3.56 -51.38
CA PRO A 148 -24.93 -3.20 -51.36
C PRO A 148 -24.73 -1.87 -50.60
N PRO A 149 -23.68 -1.76 -49.75
CA PRO A 149 -23.46 -0.56 -48.96
C PRO A 149 -23.24 0.65 -49.87
N ALA A 150 -23.89 1.76 -49.54
CA ALA A 150 -23.59 3.04 -50.18
C ALA A 150 -22.16 3.47 -49.81
N PRO A 151 -21.37 4.03 -50.75
CA PRO A 151 -20.00 4.44 -50.48
C PRO A 151 -19.99 5.58 -49.45
N THR A 152 -19.49 5.30 -48.25
CA THR A 152 -19.22 6.31 -47.21
C THR A 152 -17.81 6.89 -47.42
N ALA A 153 -17.75 8.20 -47.65
CA ALA A 153 -16.49 8.95 -47.68
C ALA A 153 -15.98 9.19 -46.24
N PRO A 154 -14.66 9.11 -45.97
CA PRO A 154 -14.10 9.47 -44.67
C PRO A 154 -13.95 10.99 -44.54
N GLY A 155 -14.63 11.58 -43.56
CA GLY A 155 -14.52 12.99 -43.22
C GLY A 155 -13.29 13.26 -42.34
N MET A 156 -12.23 13.81 -42.95
CA MET A 156 -11.20 14.57 -42.24
C MET A 156 -11.77 15.94 -41.84
N ALA A 157 -11.82 16.25 -40.55
CA ALA A 157 -12.05 17.60 -40.06
C ALA A 157 -10.70 18.24 -39.70
N THR A 158 -10.25 19.14 -40.56
CA THR A 158 -9.10 20.04 -40.36
C THR A 158 -9.43 21.10 -39.31
N ALA A 159 -8.67 21.14 -38.21
CA ALA A 159 -8.69 22.23 -37.24
C ALA A 159 -7.96 23.45 -37.83
N GLN A 160 -8.67 24.57 -37.98
CA GLN A 160 -8.10 25.87 -38.33
C GLN A 160 -7.55 26.58 -37.09
N GLN A 161 -6.36 27.14 -37.30
CA GLN A 161 -5.54 27.91 -36.37
C GLN A 161 -6.16 29.28 -36.01
N ASN A 162 -6.01 29.66 -34.74
CA ASN A 162 -5.89 31.02 -34.20
C ASN A 162 -5.26 30.81 -32.80
N GLY A 163 -4.15 31.39 -32.33
CA GLY A 163 -3.43 32.62 -32.65
C GLY A 163 -3.08 33.27 -31.30
N SER A 164 -1.97 32.87 -30.66
CA SER A 164 -1.49 33.46 -29.39
C SER A 164 -0.14 34.16 -29.61
N PRO A 165 0.07 35.38 -29.05
CA PRO A 165 1.27 36.14 -29.30
C PRO A 165 2.43 35.73 -28.40
N VAL A 166 3.60 35.74 -29.03
CA VAL A 166 4.95 35.50 -28.51
C VAL A 166 5.37 36.64 -27.58
N ILE A 167 5.89 36.31 -26.39
CA ILE A 167 6.69 37.24 -25.57
C ILE A 167 8.14 36.79 -25.60
N SER A 168 8.98 37.68 -26.13
CA SER A 168 10.41 37.55 -26.35
C SER A 168 11.21 37.57 -25.05
N ARG A 169 12.14 36.61 -24.92
CA ARG A 169 13.28 36.67 -23.99
C ARG A 169 14.31 37.69 -24.49
N ALA A 170 14.71 38.61 -23.63
CA ALA A 170 15.94 39.38 -23.78
C ALA A 170 16.91 39.00 -22.65
N ALA A 171 18.10 38.57 -23.06
CA ALA A 171 19.25 38.31 -22.20
C ALA A 171 20.02 39.61 -21.95
N THR A 172 20.60 39.74 -20.76
CA THR A 172 21.75 40.63 -20.52
C THR A 172 22.75 39.94 -19.61
N HIS A 173 23.96 39.76 -20.16
CA HIS A 173 25.19 39.39 -19.46
C HIS A 173 25.70 40.52 -18.57
N SER A 174 26.38 40.16 -17.48
CA SER A 174 27.57 40.89 -17.01
C SER A 174 28.45 39.98 -16.14
N ASN A 175 29.71 39.83 -16.57
CA ASN A 175 30.86 39.37 -15.77
C ASN A 175 31.05 40.27 -14.54
N ASP A 176 31.59 39.79 -13.41
CA ASP A 176 33.03 39.87 -13.12
C ASP A 176 33.43 39.32 -11.72
N THR A 177 34.67 38.83 -11.69
CA THR A 177 35.65 38.68 -10.59
C THR A 177 35.40 37.87 -9.30
N MET A 178 36.26 36.84 -9.14
CA MET A 178 36.72 36.30 -7.85
C MET A 178 37.43 37.37 -7.00
N GLN A 179 37.17 37.41 -5.69
CA GLN A 179 38.24 37.52 -4.68
C GLN A 179 37.81 37.19 -3.23
N SER A 180 38.67 36.39 -2.61
CA SER A 180 39.02 36.25 -1.18
C SER A 180 37.97 36.00 -0.09
N GLN A 181 38.22 34.88 0.61
CA GLN A 181 37.68 34.45 1.89
C GLN A 181 38.02 35.45 3.02
N GLU A 182 37.00 35.82 3.81
CA GLU A 182 37.17 36.22 5.20
C GLU A 182 36.20 35.42 6.08
N THR A 183 36.77 34.66 7.03
CA THR A 183 36.06 33.91 8.06
C THR A 183 35.53 34.88 9.11
N VAL A 184 34.21 35.09 9.13
CA VAL A 184 33.52 35.81 10.21
C VAL A 184 33.03 34.79 11.24
N SER A 185 33.39 34.99 12.51
CA SER A 185 33.09 34.04 13.59
C SER A 185 31.59 34.02 13.95
N ALA A 186 31.14 32.86 14.44
CA ALA A 186 29.75 32.53 14.77
C ALA A 186 29.07 33.47 15.81
N VAL A 187 29.83 34.33 16.50
CA VAL A 187 29.31 35.18 17.57
C VAL A 187 28.67 36.47 17.02
N GLY A 188 29.15 37.00 15.89
CA GLY A 188 28.59 38.22 15.29
C GLY A 188 27.28 38.03 14.51
N LEU A 189 26.90 36.78 14.25
CA LEU A 189 25.65 36.44 13.55
C LEU A 189 24.45 36.44 14.51
N LEU A 190 24.67 36.09 15.79
CA LEU A 190 23.62 35.96 16.80
C LEU A 190 23.03 37.32 17.24
N GLU A 191 23.82 38.39 17.24
CA GLU A 191 23.34 39.72 17.66
C GLU A 191 22.43 40.40 16.62
N ARG A 192 22.39 39.95 15.36
CA ARG A 192 21.51 40.51 14.33
C ARG A 192 20.19 39.75 14.14
N ILE A 193 19.99 38.65 14.85
CA ILE A 193 18.82 37.76 14.71
C ILE A 193 17.64 38.23 15.61
N SER A 194 17.87 39.17 16.53
CA SER A 194 16.86 39.56 17.54
C SER A 194 15.70 40.46 17.04
N ASP A 195 15.66 40.88 15.76
CA ASP A 195 14.77 41.97 15.34
C ASP A 195 13.70 41.61 14.29
N HIS A 196 13.46 40.35 13.92
CA HIS A 196 12.45 40.01 12.90
C HIS A 196 11.53 38.86 13.31
N ALA A 197 10.29 39.16 13.70
CA ALA A 197 9.21 38.19 13.83
C ALA A 197 8.63 37.84 12.43
N PRO A 198 8.33 36.56 12.14
CA PRO A 198 7.85 36.13 10.82
C PRO A 198 6.40 36.56 10.55
N ALA A 199 6.09 36.78 9.26
CA ALA A 199 4.82 37.28 8.77
C ALA A 199 3.73 36.19 8.71
N ALA A 200 2.46 36.61 8.76
CA ALA A 200 1.28 35.79 8.99
C ALA A 200 1.00 34.63 8.00
N ALA A 201 1.73 34.44 6.89
CA ALA A 201 1.35 33.45 5.86
C ALA A 201 1.75 31.98 6.16
N ASP A 202 2.56 31.74 7.19
CA ASP A 202 3.34 30.48 7.33
C ASP A 202 2.72 29.43 8.29
N THR A 203 1.49 29.62 8.79
CA THR A 203 0.92 28.70 9.80
C THR A 203 0.58 27.32 9.20
N PRO A 204 1.06 26.20 9.76
CA PRO A 204 0.82 24.87 9.20
C PRO A 204 -0.65 24.43 9.30
N LEU A 205 -1.11 23.58 8.38
CA LEU A 205 -2.44 22.96 8.43
C LEU A 205 -2.43 21.70 9.32
N THR A 206 -3.53 21.47 10.03
CA THR A 206 -3.86 20.15 10.60
C THR A 206 -4.78 19.41 9.63
N ILE A 207 -4.36 18.23 9.18
CA ILE A 207 -5.02 17.46 8.11
C ILE A 207 -5.35 16.05 8.60
N ASN A 208 -6.63 15.70 8.62
CA ASN A 208 -7.08 14.33 8.87
C ASN A 208 -7.10 13.53 7.56
N TRP A 209 -6.61 12.29 7.60
CA TRP A 209 -6.61 11.34 6.49
C TRP A 209 -7.41 10.10 6.89
N LEU A 210 -8.52 9.83 6.19
CA LEU A 210 -9.25 8.59 6.35
C LEU A 210 -8.72 7.59 5.32
N VAL A 211 -8.02 6.56 5.80
CA VAL A 211 -7.38 5.56 4.95
C VAL A 211 -7.98 4.20 5.21
N HIS A 212 -8.41 3.54 4.14
CA HIS A 212 -8.88 2.16 4.22
C HIS A 212 -7.74 1.21 4.61
N GLU A 213 -8.05 0.05 5.19
CA GLU A 213 -7.02 -0.89 5.68
C GLU A 213 -5.98 -1.23 4.59
N PRO A 214 -4.70 -0.85 4.77
CA PRO A 214 -3.68 -1.01 3.74
C PRO A 214 -3.13 -2.43 3.71
N PHE A 215 -2.67 -2.84 2.53
CA PHE A 215 -2.04 -4.15 2.31
C PHE A 215 -0.73 -4.04 1.51
N PRO A 216 0.24 -4.94 1.72
CA PRO A 216 1.58 -4.81 1.13
C PRO A 216 1.53 -4.90 -0.39
N GLY A 217 2.33 -4.08 -1.07
CA GLY A 217 2.40 -4.03 -2.54
C GLY A 217 1.25 -3.26 -3.20
N SER A 218 0.42 -2.55 -2.43
CA SER A 218 -0.68 -1.73 -2.97
C SER A 218 -0.18 -0.36 -3.46
N GLY A 219 -0.15 -0.16 -4.78
CA GLY A 219 0.29 1.11 -5.38
C GLY A 219 -0.54 2.32 -4.96
N GLY A 220 -1.85 2.17 -4.76
CA GLY A 220 -2.72 3.26 -4.31
C GLY A 220 -2.43 3.71 -2.88
N HIS A 221 -2.14 2.77 -1.97
CA HIS A 221 -1.71 3.11 -0.60
C HIS A 221 -0.31 3.72 -0.60
N THR A 222 0.61 3.21 -1.44
CA THR A 222 1.93 3.85 -1.64
C THR A 222 1.79 5.30 -2.07
N GLY A 223 0.88 5.62 -2.98
CA GLY A 223 0.58 7.00 -3.38
C GLY A 223 0.08 7.87 -2.22
N ILE A 224 -0.89 7.38 -1.44
CA ILE A 224 -1.45 8.07 -0.26
C ILE A 224 -0.34 8.38 0.76
N PHE A 225 0.45 7.38 1.17
CA PHE A 225 1.47 7.58 2.19
C PHE A 225 2.62 8.46 1.72
N ARG A 226 2.94 8.48 0.41
CA ARG A 226 3.88 9.45 -0.18
C ARG A 226 3.37 10.89 -0.09
N MET A 227 2.09 11.13 -0.39
CA MET A 227 1.49 12.46 -0.24
C MET A 227 1.53 12.92 1.22
N ILE A 228 1.15 12.03 2.14
CA ILE A 228 1.20 12.31 3.59
C ILE A 228 2.62 12.64 4.05
N GLN A 229 3.62 11.88 3.58
CA GLN A 229 5.02 12.13 3.89
C GLN A 229 5.43 13.54 3.44
N HIS A 230 5.19 13.90 2.17
CA HIS A 230 5.58 15.21 1.66
C HIS A 230 4.84 16.36 2.34
N LEU A 231 3.54 16.24 2.62
CA LEU A 231 2.81 17.27 3.36
C LEU A 231 3.34 17.44 4.79
N THR A 232 3.82 16.35 5.42
CA THR A 232 4.50 16.43 6.72
C THR A 232 5.88 17.09 6.60
N GLU A 233 6.62 16.82 5.52
CA GLU A 233 7.90 17.48 5.20
C GLU A 233 7.72 18.97 4.87
N PHE A 234 6.58 19.37 4.34
CA PHE A 234 6.18 20.78 4.15
C PHE A 234 5.74 21.45 5.46
N GLY A 235 5.71 20.70 6.57
CA GLY A 235 5.44 21.22 7.91
C GLY A 235 3.98 21.07 8.38
N HIS A 236 3.10 20.45 7.59
CA HIS A 236 1.72 20.20 8.02
C HIS A 236 1.62 19.03 9.02
N ARG A 237 0.60 19.08 9.87
CA ARG A 237 0.32 18.04 10.85
C ARG A 237 -0.70 17.05 10.28
N CYS A 238 -0.21 15.89 9.82
CA CYS A 238 -1.06 14.84 9.27
C CYS A 238 -1.49 13.82 10.34
N HIS A 239 -2.79 13.67 10.53
CA HIS A 239 -3.42 12.67 11.39
C HIS A 239 -4.03 11.56 10.53
N VAL A 240 -3.54 10.33 10.64
CA VAL A 240 -3.96 9.21 9.80
C VAL A 240 -4.84 8.25 10.59
N HIS A 241 -6.09 8.11 10.15
CA HIS A 241 -7.09 7.22 10.74
C HIS A 241 -7.28 6.01 9.83
N ILE A 242 -6.83 4.83 10.28
CA ILE A 242 -6.98 3.59 9.51
C ILE A 242 -8.32 2.94 9.84
N LEU A 243 -9.20 2.82 8.83
CA LEU A 243 -10.47 2.10 8.93
C LEU A 243 -10.21 0.59 8.75
N PRO A 244 -10.30 -0.22 9.82
CA PRO A 244 -9.96 -1.63 9.77
C PRO A 244 -11.04 -2.46 9.06
N VAL A 245 -10.63 -3.54 8.39
CA VAL A 245 -11.52 -4.37 7.56
C VAL A 245 -11.30 -5.84 7.81
N HIS A 246 -10.07 -6.31 7.70
CA HIS A 246 -9.72 -7.72 7.81
C HIS A 246 -8.91 -8.02 9.08
N PHE A 247 -7.82 -7.29 9.32
CA PHE A 247 -6.83 -7.72 10.33
C PHE A 247 -6.35 -6.63 11.29
N MET A 248 -6.62 -5.35 11.04
CA MET A 248 -6.17 -4.24 11.88
C MET A 248 -7.14 -3.84 12.99
N HIS A 249 -8.27 -4.55 13.15
CA HIS A 249 -9.31 -4.24 14.16
C HIS A 249 -8.77 -4.07 15.60
N SER A 250 -7.72 -4.80 15.94
CA SER A 250 -7.09 -4.82 17.27
C SER A 250 -5.75 -4.09 17.33
N TYR A 251 -5.33 -3.43 16.25
CA TYR A 251 -4.04 -2.78 16.21
C TYR A 251 -4.07 -1.50 17.05
N THR A 252 -3.00 -1.29 17.83
CA THR A 252 -2.75 -0.03 18.51
C THR A 252 -2.15 0.98 17.52
N PRO A 253 -2.24 2.30 17.78
CA PRO A 253 -1.57 3.32 16.98
C PRO A 253 -0.10 3.01 16.64
N ALA A 254 0.69 2.60 17.65
CA ALA A 254 2.10 2.25 17.45
C ALA A 254 2.28 1.02 16.55
N ARG A 255 1.36 0.06 16.59
CA ARG A 255 1.40 -1.13 15.71
C ARG A 255 0.98 -0.79 14.28
N ILE A 256 0.03 0.14 14.11
CA ILE A 256 -0.33 0.68 12.80
C ILE A 256 0.89 1.37 12.20
N GLN A 257 1.51 2.30 12.94
CA GLN A 257 2.71 3.00 12.49
C GLN A 257 3.83 2.02 12.08
N ALA A 258 4.18 1.06 12.94
CA ALA A 258 5.20 0.08 12.63
C ALA A 258 4.88 -0.74 11.37
N TYR A 259 3.61 -1.05 11.11
CA TYR A 259 3.19 -1.73 9.90
C TYR A 259 3.35 -0.85 8.66
N ILE A 260 3.00 0.45 8.74
CA ILE A 260 3.17 1.38 7.62
C ILE A 260 4.65 1.61 7.32
N ASP A 261 5.46 1.84 8.34
CA ASP A 261 6.90 2.04 8.20
C ASP A 261 7.57 0.80 7.56
N GLN A 262 7.14 -0.40 7.96
CA GLN A 262 7.68 -1.66 7.43
C GLN A 262 7.28 -1.95 5.98
N HIS A 263 6.03 -1.68 5.60
CA HIS A 263 5.49 -2.12 4.31
C HIS A 263 5.39 -1.02 3.26
N PHE A 264 5.52 0.25 3.67
CA PHE A 264 5.44 1.43 2.81
C PHE A 264 6.64 2.34 3.06
N MET A 265 6.50 3.34 3.93
CA MET A 265 7.54 4.30 4.30
C MET A 265 7.20 5.02 5.61
N PRO A 266 8.21 5.47 6.37
CA PRO A 266 8.02 6.45 7.43
C PRO A 266 7.46 7.75 6.84
N THR A 267 6.30 8.17 7.35
CA THR A 267 5.62 9.38 6.84
C THR A 267 5.76 10.58 7.76
N GLY A 268 6.17 10.39 9.02
CA GLY A 268 6.13 11.42 10.05
C GLY A 268 4.72 11.75 10.58
N ALA A 269 3.68 11.07 10.07
CA ALA A 269 2.30 11.30 10.47
C ALA A 269 1.95 10.70 11.85
N ILE A 270 0.89 11.23 12.45
CA ILE A 270 0.34 10.74 13.71
C ILE A 270 -0.76 9.73 13.40
N TYR A 271 -0.55 8.47 13.80
CA TYR A 271 -1.49 7.38 13.52
C TYR A 271 -2.53 7.23 14.62
N HIS A 272 -3.77 6.94 14.20
CA HIS A 272 -4.91 6.71 15.07
C HIS A 272 -5.60 5.39 14.73
N ARG A 273 -6.10 4.72 15.76
CA ARG A 273 -7.08 3.64 15.57
C ARG A 273 -8.42 4.28 15.25
N TRP A 274 -9.08 3.83 14.20
CA TRP A 274 -10.43 4.29 13.90
C TRP A 274 -11.43 3.87 15.00
N ASP A 275 -12.12 4.85 15.57
CA ASP A 275 -13.19 4.67 16.56
C ASP A 275 -14.50 5.37 16.16
N GLY A 276 -14.57 5.91 14.95
CA GLY A 276 -15.71 6.69 14.45
C GLY A 276 -15.62 8.19 14.72
N THR A 277 -14.50 8.68 15.27
CA THR A 277 -14.29 10.10 15.57
C THR A 277 -12.93 10.60 15.03
N VAL A 278 -12.83 11.92 14.86
CA VAL A 278 -11.58 12.61 14.50
C VAL A 278 -11.43 13.86 15.36
N SER A 279 -10.18 14.29 15.58
CA SER A 279 -9.91 15.58 16.19
C SER A 279 -10.22 16.73 15.21
N PRO A 280 -10.48 17.95 15.71
CA PRO A 280 -10.62 19.13 14.86
C PRO A 280 -9.45 19.29 13.88
N ALA A 281 -9.74 19.60 12.63
CA ALA A 281 -8.75 19.79 11.58
C ALA A 281 -9.15 20.94 10.64
N ASP A 282 -8.16 21.48 9.92
CA ASP A 282 -8.40 22.46 8.86
C ASP A 282 -8.94 21.79 7.59
N ALA A 283 -8.51 20.54 7.36
CA ALA A 283 -8.98 19.70 6.26
C ALA A 283 -9.11 18.22 6.66
N THR A 284 -10.06 17.51 6.06
CA THR A 284 -10.21 16.06 6.18
C THR A 284 -10.32 15.42 4.80
N ILE A 285 -9.49 14.41 4.53
CA ILE A 285 -9.32 13.80 3.20
C ILE A 285 -9.75 12.32 3.26
N ALA A 286 -10.82 11.99 2.53
CA ALA A 286 -11.18 10.61 2.19
C ALA A 286 -10.24 10.09 1.09
N THR A 287 -9.94 8.78 1.09
CA THR A 287 -8.97 8.19 0.13
C THR A 287 -9.49 6.97 -0.64
N TYR A 288 -10.69 6.52 -0.28
CA TYR A 288 -11.37 5.39 -0.92
C TYR A 288 -12.88 5.58 -0.81
N TRP A 289 -13.66 5.01 -1.73
CA TRP A 289 -15.10 5.28 -1.77
C TRP A 289 -15.80 4.87 -0.47
N MET A 290 -15.32 3.83 0.21
CA MET A 290 -15.86 3.43 1.52
C MET A 290 -15.51 4.39 2.67
N THR A 291 -14.52 5.26 2.51
CA THR A 291 -14.18 6.28 3.51
C THR A 291 -15.06 7.52 3.40
N VAL A 292 -15.73 7.74 2.25
CA VAL A 292 -16.60 8.91 2.03
C VAL A 292 -17.85 8.90 2.92
N PRO A 293 -18.61 7.78 3.03
CA PRO A 293 -19.74 7.72 3.95
C PRO A 293 -19.34 7.89 5.42
N GLU A 294 -18.13 7.47 5.80
CA GLU A 294 -17.63 7.70 7.17
C GLU A 294 -17.29 9.17 7.40
N LEU A 295 -16.63 9.81 6.43
CA LEU A 295 -16.34 11.24 6.49
C LEU A 295 -17.62 12.09 6.65
N GLN A 296 -18.70 11.74 5.95
CA GLN A 296 -19.97 12.49 6.02
C GLN A 296 -20.66 12.43 7.39
N LYS A 297 -20.27 11.49 8.26
CA LYS A 297 -20.82 11.35 9.62
C LYS A 297 -20.03 12.14 10.66
N LEU A 298 -18.86 12.66 10.30
CA LEU A 298 -17.94 13.31 11.24
C LEU A 298 -18.26 14.79 11.43
N ASP A 299 -18.03 15.27 12.64
CA ASP A 299 -18.04 16.69 13.01
C ASP A 299 -16.60 17.24 13.10
N GLY A 300 -16.42 18.56 13.00
CA GLY A 300 -15.11 19.21 13.22
C GLY A 300 -14.04 18.93 12.15
N THR A 301 -14.45 18.51 10.96
CA THR A 301 -13.58 18.02 9.88
C THR A 301 -12.87 19.11 9.06
N GLY A 302 -13.18 20.39 9.28
CA GLY A 302 -12.74 21.47 8.41
C GLY A 302 -13.32 21.31 7.00
N LYS A 303 -12.57 21.71 5.97
CA LYS A 303 -13.00 21.45 4.58
C LYS A 303 -12.75 19.98 4.23
N CYS A 304 -13.77 19.34 3.67
CA CYS A 304 -13.71 17.94 3.30
C CYS A 304 -13.28 17.74 1.84
N TYR A 305 -12.32 16.84 1.64
CA TYR A 305 -11.78 16.46 0.34
C TYR A 305 -11.90 14.96 0.10
N TYR A 306 -11.78 14.58 -1.17
CA TYR A 306 -11.65 13.19 -1.57
C TYR A 306 -10.46 13.05 -2.53
N LEU A 307 -9.40 12.36 -2.09
CA LEU A 307 -8.29 11.97 -2.96
C LEU A 307 -8.74 10.81 -3.87
N VAL A 308 -9.01 11.12 -5.13
CA VAL A 308 -9.49 10.16 -6.13
C VAL A 308 -8.34 9.76 -7.06
N GLN A 309 -7.79 8.57 -6.86
CA GLN A 309 -6.65 8.06 -7.65
C GLN A 309 -7.06 7.32 -8.93
N ASP A 310 -8.31 6.86 -9.00
CA ASP A 310 -8.87 6.12 -10.12
C ASP A 310 -10.39 6.30 -10.10
N PHE A 311 -11.07 5.97 -11.21
CA PHE A 311 -12.52 5.86 -11.21
C PHE A 311 -12.92 4.52 -10.57
N GLU A 312 -13.03 4.54 -9.25
CA GLU A 312 -13.23 3.37 -8.38
C GLU A 312 -14.44 2.49 -8.75
N PRO A 313 -15.55 2.99 -9.33
CA PRO A 313 -16.63 2.13 -9.80
C PRO A 313 -16.15 1.08 -10.81
N PHE A 314 -15.14 1.36 -11.65
CA PHE A 314 -14.61 0.37 -12.61
C PHE A 314 -13.90 -0.82 -11.95
N PHE A 315 -13.73 -0.84 -10.62
CA PHE A 315 -13.21 -2.01 -9.92
C PHE A 315 -14.26 -3.11 -9.76
N TYR A 316 -15.52 -2.79 -10.01
CA TYR A 316 -16.64 -3.70 -9.82
C TYR A 316 -17.37 -3.91 -11.14
N PRO A 317 -17.89 -5.13 -11.41
CA PRO A 317 -19.00 -5.28 -12.32
C PRO A 317 -20.15 -4.36 -11.88
N MET A 318 -20.93 -3.87 -12.83
CA MET A 318 -22.08 -3.03 -12.52
C MET A 318 -23.03 -3.75 -11.54
N GLY A 319 -23.16 -3.18 -10.35
CA GLY A 319 -23.81 -3.77 -9.18
C GLY A 319 -23.83 -2.76 -8.03
N SER A 320 -24.19 -3.21 -6.82
CA SER A 320 -24.34 -2.31 -5.67
C SER A 320 -23.05 -1.56 -5.36
N GLU A 321 -21.90 -2.23 -5.37
CA GLU A 321 -20.58 -1.64 -5.09
C GLU A 321 -20.21 -0.59 -6.13
N TYR A 322 -20.49 -0.86 -7.42
CA TYR A 322 -20.31 0.13 -8.48
C TYR A 322 -21.12 1.40 -8.19
N VAL A 323 -22.42 1.24 -7.92
CA VAL A 323 -23.35 2.37 -7.71
C VAL A 323 -23.00 3.14 -6.44
N LEU A 324 -22.68 2.44 -5.35
CA LEU A 324 -22.27 3.07 -4.09
C LEU A 324 -20.96 3.85 -4.26
N ALA A 325 -19.96 3.27 -4.94
CA ALA A 325 -18.73 3.97 -5.26
C ALA A 325 -19.00 5.21 -6.14
N GLU A 326 -19.87 5.09 -7.15
CA GLU A 326 -20.19 6.20 -8.06
C GLU A 326 -20.90 7.36 -7.34
N ASN A 327 -21.78 7.05 -6.38
CA ASN A 327 -22.50 8.05 -5.61
C ASN A 327 -21.59 8.92 -4.73
N THR A 328 -20.38 8.44 -4.40
CA THR A 328 -19.42 9.23 -3.62
C THR A 328 -18.95 10.49 -4.34
N TYR A 329 -18.94 10.51 -5.68
CA TYR A 329 -18.61 11.70 -6.47
C TYR A 329 -19.71 12.77 -6.45
N ARG A 330 -20.90 12.42 -5.97
CA ARG A 330 -22.05 13.33 -5.79
C ARG A 330 -22.19 13.81 -4.34
N ALA A 331 -21.27 13.43 -3.46
CA ALA A 331 -21.32 13.71 -2.03
C ALA A 331 -21.03 15.18 -1.66
N GLY A 332 -20.73 16.05 -2.63
CA GLY A 332 -20.38 17.46 -2.40
C GLY A 332 -18.96 17.68 -1.85
N LEU A 333 -18.10 16.66 -1.91
CA LEU A 333 -16.69 16.76 -1.54
C LEU A 333 -15.87 17.42 -2.66
N HIS A 334 -14.78 18.08 -2.30
CA HIS A 334 -13.81 18.58 -3.26
C HIS A 334 -12.82 17.47 -3.63
N CYS A 335 -12.83 17.03 -4.89
CA CYS A 335 -11.98 15.95 -5.36
C CYS A 335 -10.56 16.45 -5.68
N LEU A 336 -9.56 15.75 -5.15
CA LEU A 336 -8.16 15.86 -5.53
C LEU A 336 -7.85 14.66 -6.43
N THR A 337 -7.71 14.88 -7.73
CA THR A 337 -7.73 13.78 -8.72
C THR A 337 -6.35 13.51 -9.30
N LEU A 338 -5.99 12.23 -9.45
CA LEU A 338 -4.75 11.83 -10.12
C LEU A 338 -4.91 11.98 -11.64
N GLY A 339 -4.39 13.10 -12.16
CA GLY A 339 -4.41 13.44 -13.57
C GLY A 339 -5.60 14.31 -14.01
N ARG A 340 -5.36 15.09 -15.07
CA ARG A 340 -6.33 16.06 -15.63
C ARG A 340 -7.55 15.40 -16.26
N TRP A 341 -7.39 14.24 -16.88
CA TRP A 341 -8.51 13.49 -17.44
C TRP A 341 -9.54 13.17 -16.36
N LEU A 342 -9.11 12.66 -15.20
CA LEU A 342 -10.01 12.27 -14.13
C LEU A 342 -10.73 13.48 -13.53
N ALA A 343 -10.05 14.61 -13.32
CA ALA A 343 -10.68 15.88 -12.92
C ALA A 343 -11.81 16.26 -13.88
N LYS A 344 -11.49 16.33 -15.18
CA LYS A 344 -12.45 16.69 -16.23
C LYS A 344 -13.63 15.72 -16.26
N PHE A 345 -13.36 14.41 -16.22
CA PHE A 345 -14.38 13.38 -16.23
C PHE A 345 -15.34 13.49 -15.04
N LEU A 346 -14.82 13.67 -13.83
CA LEU A 346 -15.66 13.81 -12.64
C LEU A 346 -16.48 15.11 -12.65
N HIS A 347 -15.88 16.20 -13.14
CA HIS A 347 -16.58 17.47 -13.29
C HIS A 347 -17.73 17.38 -14.30
N GLU A 348 -17.45 16.92 -15.52
CA GLU A 348 -18.43 16.88 -16.61
C GLU A 348 -19.58 15.89 -16.32
N ARG A 349 -19.26 14.75 -15.69
CA ARG A 349 -20.24 13.67 -15.47
C ARG A 349 -21.02 13.80 -14.17
N TYR A 350 -20.39 14.29 -13.10
CA TYR A 350 -21.00 14.31 -11.77
C TYR A 350 -21.16 15.72 -11.20
N GLY A 351 -20.66 16.76 -11.87
CA GLY A 351 -20.64 18.12 -11.35
C GLY A 351 -19.70 18.28 -10.15
N ALA A 352 -18.75 17.36 -9.95
CA ALA A 352 -17.83 17.42 -8.84
C ALA A 352 -16.87 18.61 -8.98
N ALA A 353 -16.59 19.30 -7.87
CA ALA A 353 -15.43 20.19 -7.80
C ALA A 353 -14.19 19.32 -7.78
N ALA A 354 -13.30 19.47 -8.76
CA ALA A 354 -12.17 18.58 -8.93
C ALA A 354 -10.92 19.33 -9.41
N ASP A 355 -9.86 19.29 -8.62
CA ASP A 355 -8.54 19.78 -9.01
C ASP A 355 -7.59 18.59 -9.28
N PRO A 356 -6.86 18.61 -10.40
CA PRO A 356 -5.90 17.56 -10.71
C PRO A 356 -4.55 17.79 -10.03
N PHE A 357 -3.89 16.70 -9.67
CA PHE A 357 -2.45 16.66 -9.43
C PHE A 357 -1.79 15.69 -10.42
N ASP A 358 -0.56 15.98 -10.81
CA ASP A 358 0.12 15.30 -11.90
C ASP A 358 0.68 13.93 -11.47
N PHE A 359 0.80 13.03 -12.44
CA PHE A 359 1.51 11.78 -12.25
C PHE A 359 3.01 12.03 -12.03
N ALA A 360 3.65 11.16 -11.24
CA ALA A 360 5.04 11.32 -10.84
C ALA A 360 5.86 10.03 -10.98
N VAL A 361 7.17 10.19 -11.11
CA VAL A 361 8.15 9.09 -11.08
C VAL A 361 9.21 9.39 -10.01
N ASP A 362 9.79 8.35 -9.42
CA ASP A 362 10.95 8.49 -8.54
C ASP A 362 12.23 8.35 -9.37
N THR A 363 12.78 9.47 -9.83
CA THR A 363 14.00 9.49 -10.66
C THR A 363 15.27 9.08 -9.91
N THR A 364 15.21 8.93 -8.59
CA THR A 364 16.33 8.36 -7.81
C THR A 364 16.44 6.85 -7.99
N ILE A 365 15.31 6.20 -8.33
CA ILE A 365 15.21 4.76 -8.58
C ILE A 365 15.20 4.49 -10.08
N TYR A 366 14.33 5.19 -10.82
CA TYR A 366 14.13 4.97 -12.25
C TYR A 366 14.97 5.96 -13.05
N TYR A 367 16.08 5.47 -13.58
CA TYR A 367 16.97 6.19 -14.48
C TYR A 367 17.59 5.20 -15.47
N PRO A 368 18.19 5.66 -16.58
CA PRO A 368 18.82 4.77 -17.55
C PRO A 368 20.06 4.12 -16.94
N ARG A 369 20.01 2.80 -16.74
CA ARG A 369 21.13 2.03 -16.15
C ARG A 369 22.03 1.47 -17.24
N SER A 370 23.32 1.31 -16.90
CA SER A 370 24.24 0.53 -17.72
C SER A 370 23.92 -0.95 -17.55
N VAL A 371 23.27 -1.55 -18.54
CA VAL A 371 22.93 -2.96 -18.57
C VAL A 371 23.63 -3.63 -19.76
N PRO A 372 24.06 -4.90 -19.64
CA PRO A 372 24.64 -5.63 -20.76
C PRO A 372 23.66 -5.66 -21.95
N PRO A 373 24.12 -5.36 -23.17
CA PRO A 373 23.27 -5.45 -24.34
C PRO A 373 22.82 -6.90 -24.55
N ALA A 374 21.55 -7.07 -24.89
CA ALA A 374 21.02 -8.37 -25.31
C ALA A 374 21.26 -8.58 -26.81
N ASP A 375 21.55 -9.82 -27.20
CA ASP A 375 21.75 -10.19 -28.61
C ASP A 375 20.44 -10.25 -29.41
N HIS A 376 19.30 -10.22 -28.71
CA HIS A 376 17.95 -10.28 -29.26
C HIS A 376 17.05 -9.21 -28.61
N PRO A 377 15.97 -8.76 -29.28
CA PRO A 377 15.11 -7.73 -28.73
C PRO A 377 14.31 -8.24 -27.53
N ARG A 378 14.13 -7.37 -26.53
CA ARG A 378 13.40 -7.69 -25.29
C ARG A 378 12.14 -6.85 -25.16
N VAL A 379 11.04 -7.53 -24.84
CA VAL A 379 9.73 -6.92 -24.57
C VAL A 379 9.30 -7.23 -23.14
N ALA A 380 9.18 -6.21 -22.30
CA ALA A 380 8.60 -6.35 -20.97
C ALA A 380 7.08 -6.16 -21.03
N PHE A 381 6.30 -7.00 -20.34
CA PHE A 381 4.86 -6.80 -20.19
C PHE A 381 4.42 -6.90 -18.73
N TYR A 382 3.63 -5.92 -18.29
CA TYR A 382 3.05 -5.90 -16.95
C TYR A 382 1.86 -6.89 -16.84
N ALA A 383 2.20 -8.15 -16.55
CA ALA A 383 1.29 -9.29 -16.53
C ALA A 383 0.71 -9.54 -15.12
N ARG A 384 -0.54 -9.13 -14.89
CA ARG A 384 -1.23 -9.34 -13.59
C ARG A 384 -2.63 -9.94 -13.77
N PRO A 385 -2.77 -11.28 -13.88
CA PRO A 385 -4.07 -11.95 -14.06
C PRO A 385 -5.08 -11.65 -12.95
N SER A 386 -4.61 -11.43 -11.72
CA SER A 386 -5.47 -11.09 -10.58
C SER A 386 -6.05 -9.68 -10.62
N THR A 387 -5.74 -8.87 -11.63
CA THR A 387 -6.18 -7.49 -11.76
C THR A 387 -6.67 -7.24 -13.18
N PRO A 388 -7.96 -7.49 -13.47
CA PRO A 388 -8.53 -7.42 -14.83
C PRO A 388 -8.25 -6.09 -15.55
N ARG A 389 -8.19 -4.97 -14.80
CA ARG A 389 -7.84 -3.65 -15.36
C ARG A 389 -6.45 -3.56 -15.99
N ARG A 390 -5.56 -4.55 -15.80
CA ARG A 390 -4.24 -4.66 -16.45
C ARG A 390 -4.27 -5.38 -17.80
N GLY A 391 -5.45 -5.82 -18.27
CA GLY A 391 -5.63 -6.36 -19.62
C GLY A 391 -4.75 -7.58 -19.91
N TYR A 392 -4.60 -8.49 -18.95
CA TYR A 392 -3.71 -9.64 -19.05
C TYR A 392 -4.01 -10.48 -20.31
N GLU A 393 -5.27 -10.84 -20.52
CA GLU A 393 -5.73 -11.68 -21.63
C GLU A 393 -5.49 -10.99 -22.98
N LEU A 394 -5.74 -9.68 -23.05
CA LEU A 394 -5.50 -8.86 -24.24
C LEU A 394 -4.01 -8.83 -24.58
N GLY A 395 -3.15 -8.62 -23.58
CA GLY A 395 -1.70 -8.66 -23.75
C GLY A 395 -1.18 -10.04 -24.15
N MET A 396 -1.69 -11.12 -23.56
CA MET A 396 -1.31 -12.48 -23.96
C MET A 396 -1.67 -12.76 -25.43
N ALA A 397 -2.86 -12.37 -25.87
CA ALA A 397 -3.26 -12.55 -27.27
C ALA A 397 -2.36 -11.74 -28.24
N ALA A 398 -2.00 -10.51 -27.88
CA ALA A 398 -1.11 -9.67 -28.69
C ALA A 398 0.32 -10.24 -28.74
N LEU A 399 0.87 -10.65 -27.60
CA LEU A 399 2.21 -11.21 -27.50
C LEU A 399 2.33 -12.56 -28.22
N ALA A 400 1.26 -13.36 -28.26
CA ALA A 400 1.23 -14.58 -29.07
C ALA A 400 1.37 -14.27 -30.57
N ARG A 401 0.70 -13.22 -31.06
CA ARG A 401 0.85 -12.73 -32.43
C ARG A 401 2.25 -12.20 -32.71
N LEU A 402 2.79 -11.38 -31.80
CA LEU A 402 4.17 -10.89 -31.87
C LEU A 402 5.15 -12.05 -32.00
N LYS A 403 5.03 -13.08 -31.16
CA LYS A 403 5.94 -14.23 -31.17
C LYS A 403 5.82 -15.08 -32.43
N ALA A 404 4.63 -15.15 -33.04
CA ALA A 404 4.45 -15.81 -34.32
C ALA A 404 5.18 -15.11 -35.47
N VAL A 405 5.29 -13.77 -35.43
CA VAL A 405 6.01 -12.96 -36.43
C VAL A 405 7.51 -12.85 -36.12
N ARG A 406 7.86 -12.74 -34.83
CA ARG A 406 9.23 -12.57 -34.31
C ARG A 406 9.55 -13.59 -33.22
N PRO A 407 9.87 -14.85 -33.59
CA PRO A 407 10.21 -15.89 -32.62
C PRO A 407 11.45 -15.58 -31.79
N ASP A 408 12.32 -14.69 -32.26
CA ASP A 408 13.56 -14.27 -31.61
C ASP A 408 13.36 -13.27 -30.45
N VAL A 409 12.22 -12.59 -30.36
CA VAL A 409 11.95 -11.61 -29.29
C VAL A 409 11.81 -12.31 -27.94
N GLU A 410 12.59 -11.91 -26.94
CA GLU A 410 12.43 -12.39 -25.56
C GLU A 410 11.30 -11.62 -24.87
N ILE A 411 10.28 -12.35 -24.42
CA ILE A 411 9.13 -11.78 -23.70
C ILE A 411 9.36 -11.95 -22.21
N MET A 412 9.48 -10.83 -21.49
CA MET A 412 9.71 -10.76 -20.05
C MET A 412 8.41 -10.33 -19.35
N LEU A 413 7.84 -11.22 -18.54
CA LEU A 413 6.58 -10.98 -17.82
C LEU A 413 6.88 -10.65 -16.36
N TYR A 414 6.20 -9.66 -15.81
CA TYR A 414 6.33 -9.28 -14.40
C TYR A 414 5.00 -8.81 -13.81
N GLY A 415 4.86 -8.86 -12.49
CA GLY A 415 3.67 -8.37 -11.77
C GLY A 415 2.85 -9.45 -11.06
N ALA A 416 3.16 -10.73 -11.29
CA ALA A 416 2.54 -11.86 -10.61
C ALA A 416 3.50 -13.05 -10.49
N GLU A 417 3.53 -13.70 -9.31
CA GLU A 417 4.33 -14.92 -9.08
C GLU A 417 3.86 -16.08 -9.96
N LYS A 418 2.54 -16.17 -10.21
CA LYS A 418 1.91 -17.22 -11.01
C LYS A 418 1.04 -16.59 -12.09
N LEU A 419 1.14 -17.14 -13.29
CA LEU A 419 0.37 -16.73 -14.45
C LEU A 419 -0.69 -17.79 -14.73
N ASN A 420 -1.97 -17.42 -14.67
CA ASN A 420 -3.08 -18.33 -14.96
C ASN A 420 -4.18 -17.58 -15.73
N PRO A 421 -4.55 -18.02 -16.95
CA PRO A 421 -3.93 -19.12 -17.71
C PRO A 421 -2.47 -18.83 -18.08
N GLU A 422 -1.67 -19.87 -18.26
CA GLU A 422 -0.27 -19.72 -18.68
C GLU A 422 -0.18 -19.20 -20.14
N PRO A 423 0.82 -18.37 -20.47
CA PRO A 423 1.03 -17.88 -21.83
C PRO A 423 1.29 -19.01 -22.84
N PRO A 424 0.68 -18.97 -24.04
CA PRO A 424 0.82 -20.04 -25.05
C PRO A 424 2.09 -19.94 -25.92
N PHE A 425 3.14 -19.29 -25.43
CA PHE A 425 4.39 -19.01 -26.16
C PHE A 425 5.58 -19.02 -25.19
N PRO A 426 6.84 -19.10 -25.65
CA PRO A 426 8.00 -18.99 -24.77
C PRO A 426 8.11 -17.60 -24.10
N TYR A 427 8.29 -17.57 -22.77
CA TYR A 427 8.43 -16.36 -21.96
C TYR A 427 9.38 -16.57 -20.78
N THR A 428 9.85 -15.47 -20.19
CA THR A 428 10.54 -15.42 -18.90
C THR A 428 9.64 -14.72 -17.88
N ASN A 429 9.16 -15.43 -16.85
CA ASN A 429 8.40 -14.81 -15.75
C ASN A 429 9.34 -14.38 -14.62
N LEU A 430 9.35 -13.09 -14.31
CA LEU A 430 10.20 -12.47 -13.29
C LEU A 430 9.51 -12.35 -11.92
N GLY A 431 8.21 -12.65 -11.86
CA GLY A 431 7.42 -12.59 -10.63
C GLY A 431 7.11 -11.16 -10.19
N ILE A 432 7.05 -10.93 -8.88
CA ILE A 432 6.86 -9.59 -8.30
C ILE A 432 8.24 -8.98 -8.02
N LEU A 433 8.61 -7.98 -8.82
CA LEU A 433 9.88 -7.27 -8.71
C LEU A 433 9.77 -6.08 -7.74
N ASN A 434 10.87 -5.79 -7.05
CA ASN A 434 11.01 -4.54 -6.30
C ASN A 434 11.34 -3.36 -7.25
N PRO A 435 11.26 -2.09 -6.81
CA PRO A 435 11.50 -0.93 -7.67
C PRO A 435 12.87 -0.90 -8.37
N TRP A 436 13.93 -1.37 -7.71
CA TRP A 436 15.28 -1.43 -8.29
C TRP A 436 15.39 -2.51 -9.37
N GLU A 437 14.81 -3.68 -9.12
CA GLU A 437 14.70 -4.77 -10.09
C GLU A 437 13.86 -4.35 -11.31
N LEU A 438 12.78 -3.60 -11.09
CA LEU A 438 11.98 -3.00 -12.17
C LEU A 438 12.81 -2.01 -13.00
N ALA A 439 13.56 -1.11 -12.36
CA ALA A 439 14.41 -0.16 -13.05
C ALA A 439 15.50 -0.86 -13.90
N THR A 440 16.08 -1.94 -13.39
CA THR A 440 17.02 -2.79 -14.16
C THR A 440 16.33 -3.48 -15.32
N LEU A 441 15.14 -4.07 -15.11
CA LEU A 441 14.34 -4.69 -16.16
C LEU A 441 14.05 -3.68 -17.28
N PHE A 442 13.50 -2.51 -16.94
CA PHE A 442 13.13 -1.49 -17.91
C PHE A 442 14.35 -0.98 -18.68
N SER A 443 15.47 -0.73 -18.01
CA SER A 443 16.71 -0.35 -18.69
C SER A 443 17.22 -1.42 -19.67
N SER A 444 16.87 -2.70 -19.44
CA SER A 444 17.30 -3.84 -20.25
C SER A 444 16.36 -4.23 -21.40
N CYS A 445 15.19 -3.58 -21.51
CA CYS A 445 14.21 -3.89 -22.53
C CYS A 445 14.17 -2.84 -23.64
N ASP A 446 13.91 -3.28 -24.87
CA ASP A 446 13.71 -2.37 -26.01
C ASP A 446 12.33 -1.71 -25.95
N VAL A 447 11.31 -2.50 -25.57
CA VAL A 447 9.91 -2.08 -25.53
C VAL A 447 9.26 -2.60 -24.25
N GLY A 448 8.56 -1.73 -23.54
CA GLY A 448 7.69 -2.04 -22.44
C GLY A 448 6.23 -1.90 -22.87
N VAL A 449 5.43 -2.92 -22.57
CA VAL A 449 4.00 -2.97 -22.83
C VAL A 449 3.30 -2.90 -21.48
N VAL A 450 2.39 -1.94 -21.34
CA VAL A 450 1.64 -1.75 -20.11
C VAL A 450 0.26 -1.25 -20.46
N PHE A 451 -0.76 -1.83 -19.82
CA PHE A 451 -2.15 -1.42 -20.02
C PHE A 451 -2.80 -0.98 -18.71
N SER A 452 -3.69 -0.01 -18.84
CA SER A 452 -4.62 0.35 -17.79
C SER A 452 -6.00 0.65 -18.39
N LEU A 453 -6.99 -0.16 -18.03
CA LEU A 453 -8.37 -0.03 -18.51
C LEU A 453 -9.22 0.96 -17.68
N THR A 454 -8.64 1.60 -16.66
CA THR A 454 -9.38 2.47 -15.70
C THR A 454 -8.83 3.90 -15.63
N ASN A 455 -7.67 4.11 -15.00
CA ASN A 455 -6.89 5.37 -15.00
C ASN A 455 -5.45 5.03 -15.41
N PRO A 456 -4.65 5.95 -15.98
CA PRO A 456 -3.28 5.63 -16.37
C PRO A 456 -2.44 5.01 -15.25
N SER A 457 -1.52 4.13 -15.64
CA SER A 457 -0.56 3.54 -14.71
C SER A 457 0.62 4.50 -14.48
N PHE A 458 1.32 4.38 -13.35
CA PHE A 458 2.63 5.04 -13.17
C PHE A 458 3.74 4.36 -13.99
N VAL A 459 3.57 3.07 -14.31
CA VAL A 459 4.56 2.23 -15.00
C VAL A 459 5.06 2.78 -16.34
N PRO A 460 4.22 3.36 -17.24
CA PRO A 460 4.71 4.10 -18.41
C PRO A 460 5.81 5.11 -18.07
N LEU A 461 5.63 5.90 -17.02
CA LEU A 461 6.59 6.94 -16.61
C LEU A 461 7.88 6.31 -16.07
N GLU A 462 7.77 5.22 -15.32
CA GLU A 462 8.92 4.43 -14.83
C GLU A 462 9.73 3.84 -16.00
N MET A 463 9.06 3.31 -17.03
CA MET A 463 9.69 2.81 -18.25
C MET A 463 10.39 3.94 -19.02
N MET A 464 9.71 5.08 -19.22
CA MET A 464 10.27 6.25 -19.89
C MET A 464 11.51 6.78 -19.17
N ALA A 465 11.49 6.82 -17.84
CA ALA A 465 12.61 7.28 -17.02
C ALA A 465 13.84 6.36 -17.16
N CYS A 466 13.63 5.07 -17.45
CA CYS A 466 14.66 4.10 -17.77
C CYS A 466 15.02 3.99 -19.26
N ARG A 467 14.48 4.88 -20.11
CA ARG A 467 14.65 4.86 -21.59
C ARG A 467 14.15 3.57 -22.26
N CYS A 468 13.13 2.94 -21.69
CA CYS A 468 12.38 1.87 -22.33
C CYS A 468 11.25 2.46 -23.17
N ALA A 469 11.10 2.05 -24.44
CA ALA A 469 10.03 2.55 -25.28
C ALA A 469 8.68 2.00 -24.82
N VAL A 470 7.64 2.83 -24.74
CA VAL A 470 6.34 2.41 -24.18
C VAL A 470 5.30 2.14 -25.26
N VAL A 471 4.58 1.03 -25.11
CA VAL A 471 3.31 0.75 -25.79
C VAL A 471 2.19 0.67 -24.76
N ASP A 472 1.14 1.48 -24.95
CA ASP A 472 -0.09 1.48 -24.13
C ASP A 472 -1.33 1.52 -25.06
N LEU A 473 -2.53 1.48 -24.48
CA LEU A 473 -3.79 1.51 -25.21
C LEU A 473 -4.22 2.94 -25.53
N HIS A 474 -4.65 3.16 -26.77
CA HIS A 474 -5.31 4.39 -27.17
C HIS A 474 -6.64 4.52 -26.41
N SER A 475 -6.76 5.57 -25.61
CA SER A 475 -8.00 5.92 -24.92
C SER A 475 -7.96 7.36 -24.42
N GLU A 476 -9.14 7.95 -24.21
CA GLU A 476 -9.29 9.28 -23.58
C GLU A 476 -8.56 9.40 -22.23
N ARG A 477 -8.40 8.29 -21.51
CA ARG A 477 -7.80 8.22 -20.17
C ARG A 477 -6.34 8.66 -20.14
N VAL A 478 -5.61 8.40 -21.23
CA VAL A 478 -4.18 8.70 -21.31
C VAL A 478 -3.91 10.04 -21.99
N GLU A 479 -4.94 10.76 -22.43
CA GLU A 479 -4.80 12.07 -23.07
C GLU A 479 -4.06 13.06 -22.18
N GLY A 480 -3.10 13.78 -22.78
CA GLY A 480 -2.25 14.75 -22.08
C GLY A 480 -1.14 14.12 -21.22
N LEU A 481 -1.13 12.80 -21.04
CA LEU A 481 -0.04 12.05 -20.40
C LEU A 481 0.77 11.28 -21.45
N LEU A 482 0.08 10.52 -22.29
CA LEU A 482 0.65 9.69 -23.35
C LEU A 482 0.19 10.21 -24.72
N GLU A 483 1.15 10.50 -25.59
CA GLU A 483 0.91 11.04 -26.92
C GLU A 483 1.55 10.12 -27.98
N ASP A 484 0.70 9.59 -28.87
CA ASP A 484 1.12 8.61 -29.88
C ASP A 484 2.20 9.17 -30.82
N GLY A 485 3.33 8.46 -30.92
CA GLY A 485 4.47 8.85 -31.73
C GLY A 485 5.32 10.00 -31.14
N VAL A 486 4.93 10.57 -29.99
CA VAL A 486 5.69 11.62 -29.30
C VAL A 486 6.50 11.03 -28.16
N ASN A 487 5.83 10.38 -27.20
CA ASN A 487 6.47 9.82 -26.00
C ASN A 487 6.19 8.33 -25.79
N CYS A 488 5.29 7.76 -26.60
CA CYS A 488 4.96 6.35 -26.61
C CYS A 488 4.42 5.95 -28.00
N ARG A 489 4.03 4.70 -28.15
CA ARG A 489 3.08 4.27 -29.19
C ARG A 489 1.78 3.84 -28.53
N LEU A 490 0.65 4.35 -29.03
CA LEU A 490 -0.67 3.96 -28.60
C LEU A 490 -1.27 2.99 -29.62
N ALA A 491 -1.91 1.93 -29.11
CA ALA A 491 -2.59 0.93 -29.92
C ALA A 491 -4.07 0.88 -29.57
N GLU A 492 -4.93 0.73 -30.58
CA GLU A 492 -6.32 0.34 -30.34
C GLU A 492 -6.38 -1.01 -29.59
N PRO A 493 -7.38 -1.24 -28.71
CA PRO A 493 -7.44 -2.38 -27.80
C PRO A 493 -7.84 -3.69 -28.49
N THR A 494 -7.08 -4.06 -29.53
CA THR A 494 -7.19 -5.31 -30.28
C THR A 494 -5.83 -6.00 -30.30
N PRO A 495 -5.76 -7.34 -30.16
CA PRO A 495 -4.49 -8.07 -30.16
C PRO A 495 -3.61 -7.78 -31.39
N GLU A 496 -4.23 -7.56 -32.54
CA GLU A 496 -3.57 -7.27 -33.81
C GLU A 496 -2.83 -5.93 -33.76
N LEU A 497 -3.55 -4.85 -33.42
CA LEU A 497 -2.99 -3.50 -33.44
C LEU A 497 -2.00 -3.25 -32.30
N ILE A 498 -2.14 -3.97 -31.19
CA ILE A 498 -1.13 -3.98 -30.12
C ILE A 498 0.16 -4.64 -30.60
N ALA A 499 0.07 -5.80 -31.25
CA ALA A 499 1.24 -6.48 -31.79
C ALA A 499 1.95 -5.62 -32.86
N ASP A 500 1.17 -4.96 -33.73
CA ASP A 500 1.69 -4.05 -34.75
C ASP A 500 2.42 -2.85 -34.14
N ALA A 501 1.90 -2.26 -33.05
CA ALA A 501 2.57 -1.16 -32.35
C ALA A 501 3.90 -1.57 -31.71
N VAL A 502 3.99 -2.79 -31.17
CA VAL A 502 5.27 -3.32 -30.67
C VAL A 502 6.24 -3.56 -31.83
N LEU A 503 5.77 -4.18 -32.92
CA LEU A 503 6.58 -4.45 -34.10
C LEU A 503 7.12 -3.17 -34.76
N ASP A 504 6.31 -2.12 -34.83
CA ASP A 504 6.68 -0.79 -35.31
C ASP A 504 7.92 -0.23 -34.57
N LEU A 505 7.93 -0.32 -33.23
CA LEU A 505 9.08 0.08 -32.41
C LEU A 505 10.28 -0.87 -32.53
N LEU A 506 10.04 -2.16 -32.75
CA LEU A 506 11.12 -3.15 -32.90
C LEU A 506 11.82 -3.06 -34.26
N TRP A 507 11.10 -2.68 -35.32
CA TRP A 507 11.64 -2.58 -36.68
C TRP A 507 12.28 -1.21 -36.97
N ASP A 508 11.68 -0.12 -36.50
CA ASP A 508 12.19 1.25 -36.74
C ASP A 508 12.97 1.77 -35.52
N ARG A 509 14.26 1.41 -35.46
CA ARG A 509 15.16 1.84 -34.37
C ARG A 509 15.32 3.37 -34.27
N PRO A 510 15.53 4.12 -35.37
CA PRO A 510 15.59 5.58 -35.30
C PRO A 510 14.32 6.22 -34.72
N LYS A 511 13.14 5.76 -35.17
CA LYS A 511 11.85 6.22 -34.62
C LYS A 511 11.73 5.90 -33.14
N ARG A 512 12.04 4.66 -32.74
CA ARG A 512 12.04 4.26 -31.33
C ARG A 512 12.94 5.14 -30.49
N GLN A 513 14.16 5.43 -30.96
CA GLN A 513 15.10 6.27 -30.22
C GLN A 513 14.58 7.70 -30.04
N ALA A 514 13.98 8.29 -31.09
CA ALA A 514 13.40 9.62 -31.01
C ALA A 514 12.26 9.69 -29.96
N ILE A 515 11.37 8.70 -29.96
CA ILE A 515 10.29 8.58 -28.97
C ILE A 515 10.86 8.43 -27.55
N VAL A 516 11.84 7.55 -27.36
CA VAL A 516 12.47 7.28 -26.06
C VAL A 516 13.14 8.53 -25.48
N GLU A 517 13.91 9.27 -26.28
CA GLU A 517 14.57 10.49 -25.78
C GLU A 517 13.56 11.58 -25.43
N ARG A 518 12.52 11.75 -26.27
CA ARG A 518 11.44 12.70 -25.99
C ARG A 518 10.69 12.35 -24.71
N ALA A 519 10.39 11.07 -24.50
CA ALA A 519 9.71 10.59 -23.30
C ALA A 519 10.57 10.78 -22.03
N TYR A 520 11.87 10.47 -22.12
CA TYR A 520 12.82 10.68 -21.03
C TYR A 520 12.92 12.17 -20.65
N GLU A 521 13.00 13.08 -21.63
CA GLU A 521 13.05 14.52 -21.40
C GLU A 521 11.81 15.07 -20.69
N GLN A 522 10.64 14.53 -21.00
CA GLN A 522 9.38 14.91 -20.34
C GLN A 522 9.38 14.41 -18.90
N VAL A 523 9.61 13.10 -18.71
CA VAL A 523 9.38 12.46 -17.41
C VAL A 523 10.41 12.83 -16.34
N ARG A 524 11.66 13.17 -16.73
CA ARG A 524 12.71 13.57 -15.77
C ARG A 524 12.40 14.83 -14.97
N THR A 525 11.36 15.57 -15.36
CA THR A 525 10.90 16.78 -14.66
C THR A 525 9.76 16.50 -13.68
N HIS A 526 9.17 15.29 -13.73
CA HIS A 526 8.05 14.92 -12.88
C HIS A 526 8.57 14.37 -11.56
N SER A 527 7.98 14.80 -10.44
CA SER A 527 8.40 14.35 -9.11
C SER A 527 7.22 14.28 -8.15
N TRP A 528 7.30 13.37 -7.18
CA TRP A 528 6.28 13.22 -6.15
C TRP A 528 6.16 14.46 -5.27
N ARG A 529 7.27 15.18 -5.06
CA ARG A 529 7.29 16.46 -4.36
C ARG A 529 6.46 17.52 -5.09
N HIS A 530 6.57 17.60 -6.43
CA HIS A 530 5.75 18.52 -7.22
C HIS A 530 4.26 18.17 -7.16
N SER A 531 3.90 16.89 -7.29
CA SER A 531 2.50 16.44 -7.14
C SER A 531 1.93 16.78 -5.76
N ALA A 532 2.73 16.63 -4.70
CA ALA A 532 2.33 17.01 -3.35
C ALA A 532 2.15 18.53 -3.21
N GLN A 533 3.00 19.35 -3.85
CA GLN A 533 2.85 20.81 -3.88
C GLN A 533 1.52 21.22 -4.51
N GLN A 534 1.12 20.58 -5.61
CA GLN A 534 -0.18 20.85 -6.25
C GLN A 534 -1.36 20.55 -5.30
N ILE A 535 -1.25 19.50 -4.48
CA ILE A 535 -2.25 19.21 -3.44
C ILE A 535 -2.20 20.30 -2.35
N GLU A 536 -1.01 20.65 -1.85
CA GLU A 536 -0.83 21.69 -0.84
C GLU A 536 -1.44 23.03 -1.30
N ASP A 537 -1.18 23.44 -2.54
CA ASP A 537 -1.69 24.70 -3.11
C ASP A 537 -3.23 24.74 -3.08
N VAL A 538 -3.90 23.62 -3.41
CA VAL A 538 -5.37 23.50 -3.32
C VAL A 538 -5.84 23.56 -1.87
N LEU A 539 -5.15 22.88 -0.95
CA LEU A 539 -5.49 22.89 0.47
C LEU A 539 -5.37 24.31 1.06
N LEU A 540 -4.26 25.00 0.78
CA LEU A 540 -3.98 26.35 1.26
C LEU A 540 -4.93 27.39 0.65
N HIS A 541 -5.30 27.24 -0.63
CA HIS A 541 -6.26 28.13 -1.29
C HIS A 541 -7.63 28.13 -0.60
N HIS A 542 -7.99 27.03 0.06
CA HIS A 542 -9.26 26.87 0.74
C HIS A 542 -9.15 26.86 2.27
N ALA A 543 -7.95 27.01 2.81
CA ALA A 543 -7.71 26.99 4.25
C ALA A 543 -8.28 28.25 4.92
N PRO A 544 -8.72 28.15 6.18
CA PRO A 544 -9.03 29.34 6.99
C PRO A 544 -7.79 30.23 7.13
N PRO A 545 -8.00 31.53 7.44
CA PRO A 545 -6.89 32.43 7.67
C PRO A 545 -6.02 31.91 8.85
N PRO A 546 -4.70 32.15 8.81
CA PRO A 546 -3.71 31.64 9.76
C PRO A 546 -4.15 31.65 11.23
N GLU A 547 -4.72 32.76 11.68
CA GLU A 547 -5.20 32.99 13.05
C GLU A 547 -6.39 32.11 13.46
N ALA A 548 -7.13 31.56 12.49
CA ALA A 548 -8.27 30.68 12.68
C ALA A 548 -7.95 29.20 12.42
N ARG A 549 -6.70 28.88 12.07
CA ARG A 549 -6.24 27.50 11.86
C ARG A 549 -6.15 26.74 13.18
N VAL A 550 -6.44 25.45 13.14
CA VAL A 550 -6.40 24.59 14.35
C VAL A 550 -5.00 24.61 15.00
N ALA A 551 -3.94 24.56 14.18
CA ALA A 551 -2.57 24.61 14.66
C ALA A 551 -2.23 25.92 15.40
N HIS A 552 -2.84 27.05 15.04
CA HIS A 552 -2.64 28.34 15.72
C HIS A 552 -3.26 28.35 17.14
N GLY A 553 -4.42 27.69 17.31
CA GLY A 553 -5.05 27.52 18.63
C GLY A 553 -4.27 26.59 19.57
N GLU A 554 -3.64 25.55 19.02
CA GLU A 554 -2.80 24.61 19.80
C GLU A 554 -1.40 25.18 20.10
N ALA A 555 -0.82 25.99 19.21
CA ALA A 555 0.50 26.61 19.39
C ALA A 555 0.56 27.64 20.53
N GLN A 556 -0.58 28.17 20.99
CA GLN A 556 -0.65 28.98 22.22
C GLN A 556 -0.43 28.16 23.52
N GLN A 557 -0.34 26.83 23.44
CA GLN A 557 -0.20 25.94 24.60
C GLN A 557 1.08 25.08 24.64
N ASP A 558 1.86 24.95 23.56
CA ASP A 558 3.05 24.07 23.53
C ASP A 558 4.28 24.71 22.84
N ASP A 559 5.25 25.13 23.66
CA ASP A 559 6.47 25.91 23.32
C ASP A 559 7.47 25.16 22.40
N VAL A 560 7.30 23.84 22.22
CA VAL A 560 8.24 22.98 21.47
C VAL A 560 7.87 22.87 19.98
N ALA A 561 6.58 22.88 19.64
CA ALA A 561 6.13 22.77 18.25
C ALA A 561 6.42 24.07 17.47
N THR A 562 6.24 25.21 18.14
CA THR A 562 6.61 26.55 17.64
C THR A 562 8.11 26.62 17.34
N LEU A 563 8.96 26.09 18.23
CA LEU A 563 10.41 26.09 18.06
C LEU A 563 10.87 25.24 16.85
N VAL A 564 10.23 24.09 16.62
CA VAL A 564 10.51 23.22 15.45
C VAL A 564 10.11 23.93 14.15
N TRP A 565 8.95 24.58 14.15
CA TRP A 565 8.45 25.32 12.99
C TRP A 565 9.32 26.55 12.66
N GLU A 566 9.76 27.32 13.66
CA GLU A 566 10.70 28.44 13.47
C GLU A 566 12.05 27.98 12.89
N ILE A 567 12.54 26.80 13.30
CA ILE A 567 13.76 26.19 12.75
C ILE A 567 13.57 25.79 11.28
N HIS A 568 12.41 25.25 10.89
CA HIS A 568 12.10 24.90 9.49
C HIS A 568 12.06 26.15 8.59
N GLN A 569 11.38 27.23 9.01
CA GLN A 569 11.32 28.48 8.25
C GLN A 569 12.70 29.14 8.10
N LEU A 570 13.58 29.01 9.10
CA LEU A 570 14.95 29.52 9.03
C LEU A 570 15.85 28.72 8.08
N LEU A 571 15.57 27.42 7.88
CA LEU A 571 16.29 26.56 6.94
C LEU A 571 15.89 26.82 5.48
N ASP A 572 14.62 27.15 5.23
CA ASP A 572 14.12 27.42 3.87
C ASP A 572 14.42 28.85 3.37
N ALA A 573 14.69 29.79 4.28
CA ALA A 573 14.89 31.21 3.93
C ALA A 573 16.28 31.59 3.36
N ARG A 574 17.26 30.68 3.19
CA ARG A 574 18.61 31.04 2.68
C ARG A 574 19.22 30.04 1.69
N LYS A 575 19.96 30.60 0.71
CA LYS A 575 20.78 29.91 -0.31
C LYS A 575 21.91 29.06 0.30
N VAL A 576 21.59 27.89 0.83
CA VAL A 576 22.52 26.82 1.21
C VAL A 576 22.29 25.64 0.25
N ASP A 577 23.31 24.81 0.01
CA ASP A 577 23.16 23.64 -0.86
C ASP A 577 22.10 22.65 -0.32
N ASP A 578 21.40 21.99 -1.24
CA ASP A 578 20.28 21.09 -0.92
C ASP A 578 20.71 19.90 -0.04
N ALA A 579 21.98 19.49 -0.10
CA ALA A 579 22.50 18.34 0.65
C ALA A 579 22.70 18.65 2.14
N GLY A 580 23.10 19.88 2.48
CA GLY A 580 23.25 20.34 3.86
C GLY A 580 21.92 20.52 4.58
N VAL A 581 20.89 20.96 3.86
CA VAL A 581 19.53 21.12 4.38
C VAL A 581 18.89 19.75 4.68
N ASP A 582 19.07 18.77 3.79
CA ASP A 582 18.56 17.41 3.99
C ASP A 582 19.26 16.69 5.17
N ALA A 583 20.57 16.87 5.34
CA ALA A 583 21.30 16.31 6.49
C ALA A 583 20.84 16.90 7.83
N LEU A 584 20.57 18.21 7.88
CA LEU A 584 20.04 18.88 9.08
C LEU A 584 18.60 18.49 9.38
N ARG A 585 17.77 18.32 8.34
CA ARG A 585 16.39 17.83 8.46
C ARG A 585 16.35 16.40 9.01
N SER A 586 17.19 15.51 8.49
CA SER A 586 17.36 14.15 9.03
C SER A 586 17.83 14.14 10.48
N ALA A 587 18.77 15.01 10.86
CA ALA A 587 19.25 15.10 12.24
C ALA A 587 18.17 15.62 13.21
N LEU A 588 17.34 16.58 12.78
CA LEU A 588 16.22 17.12 13.57
C LEU A 588 15.13 16.06 13.79
N TYR A 589 14.74 15.32 12.75
CA TYR A 589 13.78 14.23 12.87
C TYR A 589 14.30 13.06 13.73
N GLN A 590 15.60 12.77 13.66
CA GLN A 590 16.24 11.78 14.52
C GLN A 590 16.18 12.21 16.00
N ALA A 591 16.48 13.48 16.30
CA ALA A 591 16.43 14.02 17.66
C ALA A 591 14.99 14.07 18.23
N LEU A 592 13.99 14.33 17.38
CA LEU A 592 12.57 14.30 17.77
C LEU A 592 12.08 12.85 18.00
N ALA A 593 12.54 11.88 17.21
CA ALA A 593 12.27 10.46 17.42
C ALA A 593 12.88 9.95 18.75
N ASP A 594 14.11 10.38 19.06
CA ASP A 594 14.78 10.03 20.31
C ASP A 594 14.07 10.66 21.53
N LYS A 595 13.54 11.88 21.39
CA LYS A 595 12.74 12.56 22.43
C LYS A 595 11.37 11.91 22.64
N ALA A 596 10.70 11.47 21.57
CA ALA A 596 9.43 10.74 21.64
C ALA A 596 9.58 9.40 22.37
N ALA A 597 10.71 8.69 22.15
CA ALA A 597 11.03 7.46 22.87
C ALA A 597 11.20 7.67 24.39
N VAL A 598 11.80 8.81 24.79
CA VAL A 598 11.99 9.19 26.20
C VAL A 598 10.66 9.60 26.85
N VAL A 599 9.81 10.37 26.15
CA VAL A 599 8.48 10.77 26.65
C VAL A 599 7.56 9.55 26.80
N GLN A 600 7.65 8.57 25.91
CA GLN A 600 6.90 7.33 26.00
C GLN A 600 7.36 6.45 27.17
N GLN A 601 8.66 6.41 27.46
CA GLN A 601 9.18 5.75 28.67
C GLN A 601 8.75 6.48 29.96
N MET A 602 8.72 7.81 29.97
CA MET A 602 8.26 8.58 31.12
C MET A 602 6.76 8.41 31.38
N ARG A 603 5.91 8.39 30.33
CA ARG A 603 4.46 8.14 30.47
C ARG A 603 4.15 6.72 30.95
N GLN A 604 4.97 5.72 30.61
CA GLN A 604 4.84 4.35 31.15
C GLN A 604 5.23 4.26 32.64
N VAL A 605 6.19 5.08 33.07
CA VAL A 605 6.58 5.20 34.48
C VAL A 605 5.52 5.97 35.28
N GLU A 606 4.96 7.03 34.70
CA GLU A 606 3.91 7.86 35.29
C GLU A 606 2.58 7.10 35.43
N ALA A 607 2.19 6.29 34.44
CA ALA A 607 1.01 5.41 34.53
C ALA A 607 1.16 4.34 35.63
N ARG A 608 2.38 3.84 35.87
CA ARG A 608 2.69 2.90 36.97
C ARG A 608 2.77 3.59 38.34
N TYR A 609 3.10 4.88 38.36
CA TYR A 609 3.17 5.70 39.57
C TYR A 609 1.77 6.17 40.02
N LEU A 610 0.92 6.61 39.08
CA LEU A 610 -0.47 7.02 39.34
C LEU A 610 -1.35 5.83 39.75
N ALA A 611 -1.12 4.63 39.21
CA ALA A 611 -1.77 3.39 39.66
C ALA A 611 -1.42 2.97 41.10
N HIS A 612 -0.41 3.60 41.71
CA HIS A 612 0.08 3.30 43.06
C HIS A 612 -0.07 4.44 44.07
N GLN A 613 -0.83 5.51 43.76
CA GLN A 613 -1.07 6.61 44.69
C GLN A 613 -2.28 6.43 45.64
N GLN A 614 -3.07 5.36 45.53
CA GLN A 614 -4.25 5.21 46.39
C GLN A 614 -4.10 4.37 47.65
N ASP A 615 -3.01 3.63 47.88
CA ASP A 615 -2.85 2.95 49.18
C ASP A 615 -1.39 2.65 49.51
N ALA A 616 -0.92 3.19 50.64
CA ALA A 616 0.24 2.72 51.38
C ALA A 616 -0.16 2.72 52.87
N PRO A 617 0.21 1.70 53.68
CA PRO A 617 1.61 1.29 53.80
C PRO A 617 1.88 -0.23 53.82
N GLY A 618 3.14 -0.56 53.50
CA GLY A 618 3.69 -1.90 53.38
C GLY A 618 3.31 -2.91 54.46
N ALA A 619 2.59 -3.95 54.05
CA ALA A 619 2.55 -5.27 54.69
C ALA A 619 1.94 -6.37 53.79
N ALA A 620 1.24 -6.03 52.69
CA ALA A 620 0.46 -6.98 51.89
C ALA A 620 1.17 -7.61 50.67
N VAL A 621 2.46 -7.36 50.42
CA VAL A 621 3.19 -7.91 49.25
C VAL A 621 3.88 -9.26 49.53
N ARG A 622 3.89 -9.73 50.78
CA ARG A 622 4.46 -11.05 51.15
C ARG A 622 3.44 -12.18 51.32
N ALA A 623 2.13 -11.89 51.27
CA ALA A 623 1.09 -12.89 51.55
C ALA A 623 0.38 -13.44 50.30
N THR A 624 0.49 -12.81 49.13
CA THR A 624 -0.25 -13.21 47.91
C THR A 624 0.54 -14.09 46.94
N ALA A 625 1.81 -14.37 47.21
CA ALA A 625 2.67 -15.20 46.34
C ALA A 625 2.60 -16.71 46.64
N GLY A 626 2.06 -17.11 47.80
CA GLY A 626 1.92 -18.52 48.19
C GLY A 626 0.61 -19.15 47.69
N GLU A 627 -0.54 -18.51 47.96
CA GLU A 627 -1.85 -19.10 47.61
C GLU A 627 -2.16 -19.10 46.11
N LEU A 628 -1.50 -18.25 45.31
CA LEU A 628 -1.62 -18.29 43.84
C LEU A 628 -0.84 -19.46 43.22
N ALA A 629 0.29 -19.84 43.83
CA ALA A 629 1.11 -20.96 43.37
C ALA A 629 0.39 -22.30 43.58
N ASP A 630 -0.29 -22.48 44.71
CA ASP A 630 -0.96 -23.73 45.06
C ASP A 630 -2.27 -23.95 44.25
N ARG A 631 -3.02 -22.88 43.93
CA ARG A 631 -4.21 -22.98 43.05
C ARG A 631 -3.89 -23.15 41.56
N LEU A 632 -2.71 -22.71 41.11
CA LEU A 632 -2.25 -22.97 39.74
C LEU A 632 -1.75 -24.42 39.55
N LEU A 633 -1.31 -25.06 40.63
CA LEU A 633 -0.86 -26.46 40.66
C LEU A 633 -2.02 -27.47 40.76
N GLU A 634 -3.09 -27.19 41.50
CA GLU A 634 -4.24 -28.11 41.68
C GLU A 634 -5.20 -28.21 40.48
N HIS A 635 -5.05 -27.34 39.46
CA HIS A 635 -5.91 -27.32 38.27
C HIS A 635 -5.20 -27.61 36.94
N SER A 636 -4.00 -28.18 36.98
CA SER A 636 -3.28 -28.58 35.77
C SER A 636 -3.03 -30.08 35.72
N PRO A 637 -3.86 -30.88 35.02
CA PRO A 637 -3.28 -32.08 34.40
C PRO A 637 -3.92 -32.56 33.08
N ALA A 638 -3.04 -32.86 32.12
CA ALA A 638 -2.94 -34.15 31.41
C ALA A 638 -1.72 -34.19 30.46
N TRP A 639 -1.04 -33.06 30.22
CA TRP A 639 0.10 -32.97 29.29
C TRP A 639 1.13 -31.90 29.74
N LEU A 640 2.19 -32.20 30.49
CA LEU A 640 2.85 -33.49 30.56
C LEU A 640 3.07 -34.17 29.17
N GLN A 641 2.94 -33.42 28.07
CA GLN A 641 3.33 -33.78 26.69
C GLN A 641 3.86 -32.49 26.06
N GLY A 642 5.11 -32.12 26.26
CA GLY A 642 6.24 -32.89 25.76
C GLY A 642 7.00 -31.95 24.84
N ALA A 643 7.98 -31.24 25.39
CA ALA A 643 9.04 -30.64 24.60
C ALA A 643 10.31 -30.65 25.46
N THR A 644 11.03 -31.75 25.33
CA THR A 644 12.40 -31.93 25.78
C THR A 644 13.27 -30.78 25.23
N PRO A 645 14.19 -30.19 25.99
CA PRO A 645 15.20 -29.30 25.44
C PRO A 645 16.01 -30.05 24.39
N LEU A 646 16.22 -29.46 23.22
CA LEU A 646 17.15 -30.02 22.24
C LEU A 646 18.48 -29.35 22.28
N ALA A 647 19.48 -30.17 21.98
CA ALA A 647 20.69 -29.80 21.27
C ALA A 647 21.24 -28.42 21.65
N LYS A 648 22.03 -28.40 22.72
CA LYS A 648 23.06 -27.38 22.93
C LYS A 648 24.16 -27.66 21.89
N LEU A 649 24.18 -26.95 20.77
CA LEU A 649 25.34 -26.99 19.87
C LEU A 649 26.45 -26.15 20.51
N ALA A 650 27.52 -26.83 20.91
CA ALA A 650 28.67 -26.19 21.53
C ALA A 650 29.46 -25.43 20.45
N LEU A 651 29.74 -24.16 20.71
CA LEU A 651 30.74 -23.41 19.95
C LEU A 651 32.07 -23.61 20.71
N ASP A 652 32.63 -24.82 20.69
CA ASP A 652 33.83 -25.14 21.46
C ASP A 652 35.09 -25.44 20.65
N THR A 653 35.04 -25.63 19.32
CA THR A 653 36.26 -25.76 18.49
C THR A 653 36.21 -25.22 17.04
N ALA A 654 35.05 -25.17 16.36
CA ALA A 654 34.97 -24.69 14.97
C ALA A 654 33.64 -23.98 14.64
N PRO A 655 33.63 -22.98 13.74
CA PRO A 655 32.41 -22.27 13.36
C PRO A 655 31.43 -23.16 12.59
N PHE A 656 30.13 -22.89 12.78
CA PHE A 656 29.06 -23.42 11.94
C PHE A 656 28.99 -22.62 10.66
N PHE A 657 28.63 -23.27 9.56
CA PHE A 657 28.41 -22.63 8.29
C PHE A 657 27.07 -23.03 7.69
N GLN A 658 26.42 -22.07 7.05
CA GLN A 658 25.24 -22.28 6.24
C GLN A 658 25.32 -21.41 4.99
N SER A 659 25.16 -22.03 3.82
CA SER A 659 25.02 -21.31 2.56
C SER A 659 23.57 -20.96 2.29
N PHE A 660 23.36 -19.91 1.51
CA PHE A 660 22.08 -19.59 0.91
C PHE A 660 22.29 -18.91 -0.44
N ARG A 661 21.26 -18.90 -1.28
CA ARG A 661 21.25 -18.08 -2.49
C ARG A 661 20.37 -16.88 -2.25
N ALA A 662 20.87 -15.70 -2.60
CA ALA A 662 20.06 -14.50 -2.58
C ALA A 662 18.98 -14.63 -3.67
N ASP A 663 17.75 -14.33 -3.28
CA ASP A 663 16.55 -14.48 -4.09
C ASP A 663 15.99 -13.14 -4.59
N ARG A 664 16.72 -12.06 -4.28
CA ARG A 664 16.54 -10.70 -4.80
C ARG A 664 17.91 -10.04 -4.98
N SER A 665 17.93 -8.94 -5.73
CA SER A 665 19.08 -8.04 -5.84
C SER A 665 19.16 -7.07 -4.65
N HIS A 666 20.33 -6.47 -4.40
CA HIS A 666 20.62 -5.54 -3.30
C HIS A 666 20.58 -6.16 -1.90
N LEU A 667 21.13 -7.36 -1.70
CA LEU A 667 21.26 -7.96 -0.36
C LEU A 667 22.04 -7.02 0.56
N ALA A 668 21.46 -6.63 1.69
CA ALA A 668 22.02 -5.59 2.56
C ALA A 668 22.01 -5.96 4.05
N ALA A 669 21.25 -6.97 4.45
CA ALA A 669 21.34 -7.51 5.79
C ALA A 669 20.92 -8.98 5.85
N VAL A 670 21.39 -9.65 6.90
CA VAL A 670 20.95 -10.99 7.29
C VAL A 670 20.55 -10.97 8.76
N GLU A 671 19.38 -11.49 9.09
CA GLU A 671 18.93 -11.70 10.47
C GLU A 671 19.01 -13.15 10.87
N LEU A 672 19.41 -13.40 12.12
CA LEU A 672 19.46 -14.73 12.73
C LEU A 672 18.61 -14.80 14.00
N LEU A 673 17.83 -15.87 14.16
CA LEU A 673 17.03 -16.11 15.37
C LEU A 673 17.67 -17.15 16.30
N PHE A 674 17.70 -16.79 17.58
CA PHE A 674 18.17 -17.63 18.68
C PHE A 674 16.99 -18.15 19.49
N ALA A 675 17.14 -19.29 20.17
CA ALA A 675 16.07 -19.90 20.98
C ALA A 675 16.06 -19.40 22.44
N ALA A 676 14.91 -19.56 23.12
CA ALA A 676 14.69 -19.09 24.49
C ALA A 676 15.44 -19.86 25.59
N ARG A 677 15.86 -19.11 26.63
CA ARG A 677 16.93 -19.34 27.65
C ARG A 677 16.79 -20.61 28.53
N HIS A 678 17.87 -21.17 29.10
CA HIS A 678 18.63 -20.68 30.29
C HIS A 678 20.17 -20.90 30.27
N ALA A 679 20.88 -19.97 30.95
CA ALA A 679 22.31 -19.89 31.28
C ALA A 679 23.32 -20.06 30.12
N VAL A 680 23.56 -18.97 29.38
CA VAL A 680 24.68 -18.90 28.43
C VAL A 680 25.94 -18.42 29.15
N HIS A 681 26.99 -19.24 29.11
CA HIS A 681 28.32 -18.96 29.67
C HIS A 681 29.15 -18.00 28.79
N THR A 682 30.28 -17.56 29.34
CA THR A 682 31.20 -16.53 28.85
C THR A 682 31.89 -16.88 27.53
N GLY A 683 31.78 -15.99 26.54
CA GLY A 683 32.60 -16.00 25.31
C GLY A 683 31.95 -15.16 24.21
N LEU A 684 32.75 -14.46 23.41
CA LEU A 684 32.25 -13.58 22.34
C LEU A 684 31.83 -14.42 21.12
N ILE A 685 30.59 -14.27 20.66
CA ILE A 685 30.09 -14.92 19.45
C ILE A 685 30.38 -14.02 18.26
N GLN A 686 30.97 -14.59 17.20
CA GLN A 686 31.23 -13.90 15.94
C GLN A 686 30.32 -14.45 14.85
N ILE A 687 29.54 -13.57 14.23
CA ILE A 687 28.73 -13.86 13.04
C ILE A 687 29.42 -13.21 11.85
N THR A 688 29.71 -13.97 10.79
CA THR A 688 30.36 -13.46 9.57
C THR A 688 29.55 -13.84 8.35
N VAL A 689 29.35 -12.91 7.42
CA VAL A 689 28.67 -13.12 6.13
C VAL A 689 29.71 -13.01 5.03
N ARG A 690 29.74 -14.01 4.13
CA ARG A 690 30.70 -14.13 3.03
C ARG A 690 29.99 -14.22 1.68
N ALA A 691 30.59 -13.63 0.65
CA ALA A 691 30.21 -13.86 -0.75
C ALA A 691 30.79 -15.19 -1.23
N GLY A 692 29.95 -16.10 -1.72
CA GLY A 692 30.36 -17.43 -2.17
C GLY A 692 30.37 -18.48 -1.05
N ASP A 693 31.43 -19.28 -0.99
CA ASP A 693 31.60 -20.40 -0.07
C ASP A 693 32.24 -19.98 1.26
N ALA A 694 32.70 -20.97 2.06
CA ALA A 694 33.32 -20.73 3.35
C ALA A 694 34.64 -19.93 3.29
N ASP A 695 35.34 -19.98 2.14
CA ASP A 695 36.60 -19.28 1.90
C ASP A 695 36.39 -17.94 1.15
N GLY A 696 35.14 -17.62 0.83
CA GLY A 696 34.73 -16.39 0.15
C GLY A 696 35.02 -15.09 0.91
N GLU A 697 34.92 -13.97 0.19
CA GLU A 697 35.17 -12.62 0.69
C GLU A 697 34.22 -12.27 1.84
N ILE A 698 34.77 -11.74 2.95
CA ILE A 698 33.97 -11.28 4.08
C ILE A 698 33.30 -9.94 3.74
N ILE A 699 31.98 -9.95 3.65
CA ILE A 699 31.18 -8.75 3.39
C ILE A 699 30.78 -8.07 4.72
N ALA A 700 30.54 -8.87 5.76
CA ALA A 700 30.10 -8.35 7.06
C ALA A 700 30.57 -9.24 8.20
N SER A 701 30.86 -8.64 9.35
CA SER A 701 31.18 -9.38 10.56
C SER A 701 30.69 -8.65 11.81
N ARG A 702 30.03 -9.36 12.73
CA ARG A 702 29.44 -8.81 13.96
C ARG A 702 29.81 -9.66 15.17
N ALA A 703 30.45 -9.03 16.13
CA ALA A 703 30.72 -9.57 17.46
C ALA A 703 29.56 -9.30 18.42
N LEU A 704 29.21 -10.30 19.23
CA LEU A 704 28.09 -10.22 20.18
C LEU A 704 28.47 -10.86 21.50
N PHE A 705 28.11 -10.21 22.60
CA PHE A 705 28.10 -10.92 23.87
C PHE A 705 26.83 -11.76 23.98
N PRO A 706 26.89 -12.96 24.58
CA PRO A 706 25.71 -13.79 24.69
C PRO A 706 24.56 -13.20 25.51
N HIS A 707 24.83 -12.20 26.34
CA HIS A 707 23.79 -11.47 27.07
C HIS A 707 23.02 -10.46 26.23
N ASP A 708 23.60 -9.99 25.12
CA ASP A 708 22.95 -9.08 24.16
C ASP A 708 21.92 -9.81 23.29
N ILE A 709 21.96 -11.14 23.27
CA ILE A 709 21.02 -11.99 22.52
C ILE A 709 19.71 -12.07 23.30
N GLN A 710 18.70 -11.39 22.76
CA GLN A 710 17.33 -11.50 23.22
C GLN A 710 16.66 -12.68 22.51
N PRO A 711 16.11 -13.66 23.24
CA PRO A 711 15.62 -14.91 22.65
C PRO A 711 14.38 -14.79 21.77
N ASP A 712 13.72 -13.64 21.80
CA ASP A 712 12.53 -13.28 21.04
C ASP A 712 12.81 -12.21 19.97
N ARG A 713 14.08 -11.79 19.81
CA ARG A 713 14.47 -10.82 18.78
C ARG A 713 15.57 -11.36 17.87
N PRO A 714 15.44 -11.12 16.55
CA PRO A 714 16.51 -11.48 15.63
C PRO A 714 17.74 -10.61 15.86
N VAL A 715 18.89 -11.21 15.63
CA VAL A 715 20.17 -10.51 15.55
C VAL A 715 20.44 -10.18 14.09
N ARG A 716 20.44 -8.88 13.76
CA ARG A 716 20.71 -8.38 12.42
C ARG A 716 22.21 -8.17 12.16
N VAL A 717 22.72 -8.58 11.01
CA VAL A 717 24.05 -8.23 10.50
C VAL A 717 23.84 -7.45 9.21
N SER A 718 24.06 -6.13 9.26
CA SER A 718 23.90 -5.22 8.12
C SER A 718 25.24 -4.96 7.43
N PHE A 719 25.19 -4.69 6.13
CA PHE A 719 26.36 -4.39 5.29
C PHE A 719 25.98 -3.54 4.08
N ALA A 720 26.98 -3.08 3.32
CA ALA A 720 26.75 -2.32 2.10
C ALA A 720 25.93 -3.16 1.10
N PRO A 721 24.84 -2.61 0.50
CA PRO A 721 24.00 -3.36 -0.42
C PRO A 721 24.77 -3.97 -1.59
N GLN A 722 24.52 -5.25 -1.84
CA GLN A 722 25.14 -6.01 -2.92
C GLN A 722 24.23 -5.96 -4.16
N ALA A 723 24.45 -4.99 -5.04
CA ALA A 723 23.54 -4.66 -6.15
C ALA A 723 23.13 -5.88 -7.01
N ASP A 724 24.09 -6.74 -7.34
CA ASP A 724 23.90 -7.93 -8.20
C ASP A 724 23.78 -9.25 -7.40
N SER A 725 23.11 -9.21 -6.25
CA SER A 725 22.98 -10.40 -5.40
C SER A 725 22.02 -11.48 -5.93
N TYR A 726 21.13 -11.18 -6.88
CA TYR A 726 20.12 -12.15 -7.34
C TYR A 726 20.76 -13.44 -7.88
N GLY A 727 20.45 -14.57 -7.26
CA GLY A 727 20.98 -15.90 -7.59
C GLY A 727 22.39 -16.18 -7.05
N ALA A 728 23.11 -15.17 -6.57
CA ALA A 728 24.46 -15.32 -6.00
C ALA A 728 24.43 -16.13 -4.70
N ALA A 729 25.47 -16.92 -4.47
CA ALA A 729 25.64 -17.71 -3.26
C ALA A 729 26.33 -16.88 -2.17
N TYR A 730 25.87 -17.06 -0.93
CA TYR A 730 26.43 -16.44 0.26
C TYR A 730 26.55 -17.49 1.36
N THR A 731 27.52 -17.31 2.25
CA THR A 731 27.74 -18.20 3.40
C THR A 731 27.78 -17.40 4.69
N VAL A 732 26.94 -17.80 5.65
CA VAL A 732 26.98 -17.27 7.01
C VAL A 732 27.74 -18.25 7.89
N SER A 733 28.73 -17.75 8.62
CA SER A 733 29.48 -18.52 9.60
C SER A 733 29.28 -17.97 11.01
N VAL A 734 29.09 -18.85 11.99
CA VAL A 734 29.00 -18.48 13.40
C VAL A 734 30.01 -19.24 14.25
N GLY A 735 30.89 -18.53 14.93
CA GLY A 735 31.97 -19.10 15.76
C GLY A 735 32.28 -18.27 17.00
N THR A 736 33.34 -18.63 17.72
CA THR A 736 33.91 -17.82 18.83
C THR A 736 35.09 -16.98 18.34
N LEU A 737 35.33 -15.83 18.98
CA LEU A 737 36.47 -14.97 18.63
C LEU A 737 37.82 -15.51 19.15
N GLU A 738 37.82 -16.22 20.28
CA GLU A 738 39.04 -16.73 20.93
C GLU A 738 39.11 -18.27 20.89
N PRO A 739 40.19 -18.86 20.34
CA PRO A 739 40.42 -20.30 20.37
C PRO A 739 40.44 -20.84 21.81
N GLY A 740 39.60 -21.84 22.09
CA GLY A 740 39.52 -22.49 23.40
C GLY A 740 38.48 -21.90 24.37
N GLN A 741 37.78 -20.82 24.01
CA GLN A 741 36.58 -20.38 24.75
C GLN A 741 35.35 -21.22 24.37
N ARG A 742 34.58 -21.65 25.37
CA ARG A 742 33.30 -22.35 25.17
C ARG A 742 32.13 -21.37 25.21
N ALA A 743 31.61 -21.00 24.04
CA ALA A 743 30.32 -20.32 23.95
C ALA A 743 29.20 -21.32 23.69
N PHE A 744 27.99 -21.00 24.15
CA PHE A 744 26.82 -21.84 23.94
C PHE A 744 25.65 -20.98 23.46
N ALA A 745 25.30 -21.06 22.20
CA ALA A 745 24.10 -20.43 21.69
C ALA A 745 23.04 -21.51 21.41
N LEU A 746 21.83 -21.31 21.92
CA LEU A 746 20.69 -22.11 21.49
C LEU A 746 20.15 -21.48 20.21
N TRP A 747 20.11 -22.25 19.12
CA TRP A 747 19.68 -21.78 17.81
C TRP A 747 18.31 -22.32 17.47
N GLN A 748 17.53 -21.54 16.72
CA GLN A 748 16.34 -22.08 16.08
C GLN A 748 16.76 -22.80 14.79
N TYR A 749 16.34 -24.06 14.67
CA TYR A 749 16.59 -24.89 13.50
C TYR A 749 15.29 -25.16 12.75
N TRP A 750 15.36 -25.18 11.43
CA TRP A 750 14.25 -25.60 10.58
C TRP A 750 14.65 -26.71 9.62
N ALA A 751 13.62 -27.36 9.06
CA ALA A 751 13.82 -28.21 7.90
C ALA A 751 14.49 -27.40 6.79
N PRO A 752 15.50 -27.96 6.10
CA PRO A 752 16.09 -27.32 4.93
C PRO A 752 15.00 -27.02 3.90
N GLN A 753 14.91 -25.77 3.44
CA GLN A 753 13.95 -25.35 2.43
C GLN A 753 14.54 -25.35 1.02
N HIS A 754 15.87 -25.39 0.92
CA HIS A 754 16.63 -25.41 -0.33
C HIS A 754 17.86 -26.30 -0.19
N ASP A 755 18.27 -26.95 -1.29
CA ASP A 755 19.44 -27.84 -1.32
C ASP A 755 20.77 -27.15 -0.97
N ALA A 756 20.85 -25.82 -1.16
CA ALA A 756 22.02 -25.03 -0.81
C ALA A 756 22.07 -24.63 0.68
N ALA A 757 20.98 -24.81 1.43
CA ALA A 757 20.84 -24.39 2.83
C ALA A 757 21.21 -25.48 3.83
N VAL A 758 22.23 -26.27 3.49
CA VAL A 758 22.76 -27.31 4.37
C VAL A 758 23.52 -26.64 5.51
N LEU A 759 23.35 -27.11 6.74
CA LEU A 759 24.19 -26.71 7.87
C LEU A 759 25.37 -27.68 7.98
N TRP A 760 26.58 -27.16 8.17
CA TRP A 760 27.75 -28.01 8.41
C TRP A 760 28.73 -27.41 9.41
N GLN A 761 29.53 -28.30 10.00
CA GLN A 761 30.63 -27.98 10.91
C GLN A 761 31.77 -28.98 10.66
N GLU A 762 33.02 -28.50 10.54
CA GLU A 762 34.19 -29.36 10.29
C GLU A 762 34.02 -30.37 9.14
N GLY A 763 33.32 -29.98 8.07
CA GLY A 763 33.06 -30.82 6.90
C GLY A 763 31.97 -31.89 7.08
N ARG A 764 31.27 -31.92 8.22
CA ARG A 764 30.14 -32.83 8.48
C ARG A 764 28.81 -32.07 8.35
N THR A 765 27.90 -32.62 7.55
CA THR A 765 26.52 -32.12 7.44
C THR A 765 25.74 -32.40 8.72
N LEU A 766 25.08 -31.37 9.23
CA LEU A 766 24.18 -31.42 10.38
C LEU A 766 22.73 -31.40 9.91
N ASN A 767 21.84 -32.00 10.69
CA ASN A 767 20.41 -32.02 10.37
C ASN A 767 19.78 -30.64 10.64
N GLY A 768 19.34 -29.96 9.59
CA GLY A 768 18.60 -28.70 9.66
C GLY A 768 19.35 -27.52 9.04
N GLN A 769 18.74 -26.33 9.13
CA GLN A 769 19.33 -25.04 8.77
C GLN A 769 19.12 -24.05 9.93
N LEU A 770 20.03 -23.09 10.12
CA LEU A 770 19.81 -21.98 11.05
C LEU A 770 18.60 -21.16 10.58
N ALA A 771 17.89 -20.64 11.57
CA ALA A 771 16.88 -19.66 11.36
C ALA A 771 17.47 -18.33 10.87
N MET A 772 17.46 -18.14 9.55
CA MET A 772 18.02 -16.96 8.90
C MET A 772 17.05 -16.30 7.90
N GLN A 773 17.02 -14.96 7.85
CA GLN A 773 16.23 -14.15 6.91
C GLN A 773 17.12 -13.10 6.25
N ALA A 774 17.14 -13.09 4.92
CA ALA A 774 17.82 -12.08 4.12
C ALA A 774 16.92 -10.84 3.91
N TYR A 775 17.54 -9.66 3.89
CA TYR A 775 16.92 -8.37 3.62
C TYR A 775 17.64 -7.64 2.50
N TYR A 776 16.87 -6.96 1.65
CA TYR A 776 17.32 -6.38 0.39
C TYR A 776 16.90 -4.91 0.28
N GLY A 777 17.81 -4.03 -0.13
CA GLY A 777 17.57 -2.59 -0.30
C GLY A 777 18.55 -1.71 0.47
N GLU A 778 18.31 -0.40 0.46
CA GLU A 778 19.18 0.62 1.07
C GLU A 778 18.55 1.25 2.31
N GLY A 779 19.36 1.43 3.37
CA GLY A 779 18.94 2.08 4.61
C GLY A 779 17.68 1.45 5.21
N ASP A 780 16.67 2.27 5.48
CA ASP A 780 15.38 1.84 6.05
C ASP A 780 14.41 1.25 5.02
N ARG A 781 14.72 1.31 3.71
CA ARG A 781 13.85 0.76 2.63
C ARG A 781 14.10 -0.74 2.36
N GLN A 782 14.60 -1.47 3.35
CA GLN A 782 14.92 -2.89 3.21
C GLN A 782 13.66 -3.77 3.25
N GLN A 783 13.55 -4.69 2.29
CA GLN A 783 12.47 -5.68 2.22
C GLN A 783 13.00 -7.08 2.53
N SER A 784 12.20 -7.91 3.18
CA SER A 784 12.52 -9.33 3.33
C SER A 784 12.61 -10.03 1.97
N GLY A 785 13.43 -11.07 1.89
CA GLY A 785 13.45 -12.00 0.75
C GLY A 785 12.09 -12.62 0.42
N ARG A 786 11.97 -13.13 -0.81
CA ARG A 786 10.79 -13.90 -1.29
C ARG A 786 10.67 -15.22 -0.54
N HIS A 787 11.81 -15.80 -0.20
CA HIS A 787 11.98 -17.04 0.51
C HIS A 787 12.47 -16.72 1.92
N GLY A 788 11.62 -17.11 2.86
CA GLY A 788 11.86 -17.04 4.27
C GLY A 788 11.18 -18.24 4.91
N PRO A 789 11.65 -18.69 6.07
CA PRO A 789 10.95 -19.68 6.86
C PRO A 789 9.49 -19.24 7.05
N ALA A 790 8.52 -20.09 6.67
CA ALA A 790 7.09 -19.75 6.61
C ALA A 790 6.49 -19.25 7.94
N HIS A 791 7.27 -19.39 9.02
CA HIS A 791 6.94 -19.03 10.39
C HIS A 791 8.09 -18.25 11.05
N TRP A 792 8.74 -17.33 10.32
CA TRP A 792 9.74 -16.40 10.83
C TRP A 792 9.19 -15.65 12.06
N GLY A 793 9.53 -16.13 13.28
CA GLY A 793 9.00 -15.63 14.55
C GLY A 793 7.96 -16.51 15.29
N ALA A 794 7.71 -17.76 14.89
CA ALA A 794 6.79 -18.66 15.58
C ALA A 794 7.43 -19.52 16.71
N PRO A 795 6.62 -20.15 17.59
CA PRO A 795 7.11 -21.01 18.68
C PRO A 795 7.75 -22.35 18.20
N ILE A 796 8.76 -22.85 18.93
CA ILE A 796 9.73 -23.92 18.56
C ILE A 796 9.17 -25.36 18.74
N ARG A 797 9.59 -26.37 17.92
CA ARG A 797 9.37 -27.84 18.11
C ARG A 797 10.66 -28.68 18.02
N THR A 798 10.74 -29.83 18.73
CA THR A 798 12.02 -30.43 19.13
C THR A 798 12.20 -32.01 19.07
N ALA A 799 13.38 -32.62 18.72
CA ALA A 799 13.77 -34.08 18.66
C ALA A 799 15.00 -34.60 19.51
N PRO A 800 15.06 -35.85 20.06
CA PRO A 800 15.70 -36.15 21.37
C PRO A 800 16.97 -37.08 21.47
N ASP A 801 17.60 -37.05 22.67
CA ASP A 801 18.35 -38.13 23.41
C ASP A 801 19.90 -38.30 23.42
N ALA A 802 20.65 -37.38 24.06
CA ALA A 802 22.00 -37.68 24.60
C ALA A 802 22.38 -36.99 25.94
N ALA A 803 21.59 -36.03 26.43
CA ALA A 803 22.02 -35.08 27.48
C ALA A 803 21.67 -35.49 28.93
N ARG A 804 21.35 -36.76 29.18
CA ARG A 804 20.73 -37.20 30.44
C ARG A 804 21.70 -37.40 31.62
N VAL A 805 23.02 -37.29 31.43
CA VAL A 805 24.01 -37.71 32.45
C VAL A 805 24.70 -36.53 33.17
N ALA A 806 24.66 -35.30 32.65
CA ALA A 806 25.50 -34.21 33.18
C ALA A 806 24.85 -33.31 34.26
N ALA A 807 23.57 -33.48 34.58
CA ALA A 807 22.79 -32.46 35.31
C ALA A 807 22.87 -32.51 36.85
N ILE A 808 23.57 -33.46 37.47
CA ILE A 808 23.52 -33.64 38.94
C ILE A 808 24.65 -32.90 39.70
N GLY A 809 25.65 -32.33 39.02
CA GLY A 809 26.85 -31.79 39.68
C GLY A 809 26.86 -30.31 40.09
N MET A 810 25.92 -29.47 39.65
CA MET A 810 26.05 -28.01 39.77
C MET A 810 25.01 -27.35 40.69
N ALA A 811 24.50 -28.08 41.68
CA ALA A 811 23.60 -27.53 42.69
C ALA A 811 24.32 -26.81 43.86
N GLN A 812 25.64 -26.55 43.79
CA GLN A 812 26.41 -26.10 44.96
C GLN A 812 27.19 -24.77 44.83
N SER A 813 26.99 -23.97 43.77
CA SER A 813 27.84 -22.77 43.53
C SER A 813 27.10 -21.41 43.54
N VAL A 814 25.79 -21.35 43.78
CA VAL A 814 25.00 -20.13 43.52
C VAL A 814 24.90 -19.16 44.72
N VAL A 815 25.43 -19.49 45.89
CA VAL A 815 25.29 -18.64 47.09
C VAL A 815 26.31 -17.48 47.15
N GLY A 816 27.28 -17.40 46.23
CA GLY A 816 28.38 -16.42 46.33
C GLY A 816 28.16 -15.03 45.70
N MET A 817 27.26 -14.87 44.72
CA MET A 817 27.23 -13.65 43.89
C MET A 817 26.13 -12.63 44.24
N ALA A 818 25.23 -12.94 45.16
CA ALA A 818 24.16 -12.02 45.57
C ALA A 818 24.64 -10.84 46.44
N GLY A 819 25.82 -10.96 47.07
CA GLY A 819 26.33 -9.95 48.01
C GLY A 819 26.93 -8.69 47.37
N GLU A 820 27.50 -8.79 46.17
CA GLU A 820 28.23 -7.68 45.54
C GLU A 820 27.28 -6.64 44.92
N ALA A 821 26.18 -7.09 44.32
CA ALA A 821 25.17 -6.24 43.67
C ALA A 821 24.38 -5.38 44.69
N GLN A 822 24.17 -5.92 45.90
CA GLN A 822 23.48 -5.22 46.97
C GLN A 822 24.32 -4.05 47.51
N ARG A 823 25.66 -4.22 47.59
CA ARG A 823 26.58 -3.21 48.11
C ARG A 823 26.73 -1.98 47.20
N LEU A 824 26.64 -2.16 45.88
CA LEU A 824 26.74 -1.08 44.89
C LEU A 824 25.47 -0.22 44.86
N THR A 825 24.31 -0.84 45.06
CA THR A 825 22.99 -0.19 45.02
C THR A 825 22.77 0.72 46.23
N GLU A 826 23.27 0.33 47.41
CA GLU A 826 23.16 1.13 48.64
C GLU A 826 24.03 2.39 48.61
N ARG A 827 25.19 2.33 47.95
CA ARG A 827 26.12 3.47 47.82
C ARG A 827 25.59 4.55 46.88
N ALA A 828 24.98 4.17 45.76
CA ALA A 828 24.34 5.10 44.81
C ALA A 828 23.13 5.83 45.41
N ARG A 829 22.37 5.16 46.29
CA ARG A 829 21.25 5.77 47.01
C ARG A 829 21.68 6.80 48.06
N GLY A 830 22.88 6.64 48.64
CA GLY A 830 23.43 7.56 49.63
C GLY A 830 23.81 8.93 49.04
N GLU A 831 24.52 8.93 47.91
CA GLU A 831 24.97 10.17 47.24
C GLU A 831 23.81 10.97 46.65
N TYR A 832 22.81 10.29 46.07
CA TYR A 832 21.60 10.95 45.52
C TYR A 832 20.82 11.71 46.61
N ARG A 833 20.73 11.16 47.83
CA ARG A 833 20.07 11.82 48.96
C ARG A 833 20.85 13.00 49.53
N ALA A 834 22.17 13.03 49.38
CA ALA A 834 23.02 14.06 49.97
C ALA A 834 23.24 15.27 49.04
N LYS A 835 23.29 15.07 47.72
CA LYS A 835 23.71 16.11 46.76
C LYS A 835 22.81 16.25 45.52
N GLY A 836 21.72 15.49 45.44
CA GLY A 836 20.79 15.51 44.30
C GLY A 836 21.43 15.03 42.98
N VAL A 837 20.77 15.36 41.85
CA VAL A 837 21.16 14.92 40.50
C VAL A 837 22.61 15.28 40.15
N ARG A 838 23.12 16.40 40.67
CA ARG A 838 24.51 16.85 40.42
C ARG A 838 25.56 15.91 41.02
N GLY A 839 25.32 15.34 42.21
CA GLY A 839 26.21 14.35 42.80
C GLY A 839 26.22 12.99 42.09
N LEU A 840 25.10 12.63 41.43
CA LEU A 840 25.03 11.42 40.60
C LEU A 840 25.84 11.59 39.31
N VAL A 841 25.84 12.79 38.75
CA VAL A 841 26.65 13.17 37.58
C VAL A 841 28.14 13.20 37.93
N ASP A 842 28.52 13.70 39.12
CA ASP A 842 29.91 13.69 39.58
C ASP A 842 30.45 12.26 39.82
N GLU A 843 29.63 11.34 40.34
CA GLU A 843 30.03 9.95 40.57
C GLU A 843 30.08 9.13 39.26
N MET A 844 29.16 9.40 38.32
CA MET A 844 29.24 8.87 36.96
C MET A 844 30.45 9.42 36.21
N ALA A 845 30.77 10.71 36.37
CA ALA A 845 31.97 11.32 35.82
C ALA A 845 33.23 10.70 36.44
N ASN A 846 33.27 10.44 37.75
CA ASN A 846 34.39 9.75 38.40
C ASN A 846 34.54 8.29 37.97
N TYR A 847 33.43 7.58 37.75
CA TYR A 847 33.43 6.20 37.25
C TYR A 847 33.91 6.13 35.80
N VAL A 848 33.47 7.08 34.96
CA VAL A 848 33.91 7.24 33.57
C VAL A 848 35.38 7.68 33.54
N GLN A 849 35.80 8.60 34.40
CA GLN A 849 37.21 9.02 34.55
C GLN A 849 38.09 7.87 35.04
N TRP A 850 37.59 7.00 35.93
CA TRP A 850 38.30 5.79 36.39
C TRP A 850 38.41 4.73 35.28
N GLN A 851 37.38 4.56 34.45
CA GLN A 851 37.42 3.69 33.26
C GLN A 851 38.35 4.24 32.16
N LEU A 852 38.37 5.57 31.97
CA LEU A 852 39.24 6.25 31.02
C LEU A 852 40.70 6.24 31.48
N ASN A 853 40.97 6.40 32.78
CA ASN A 853 42.31 6.25 33.38
C ASN A 853 42.83 4.79 33.37
N ARG A 854 41.93 3.81 33.19
CA ARG A 854 42.30 2.39 32.96
C ARG A 854 42.66 2.07 31.51
N ARG A 855 42.39 2.99 30.57
CA ARG A 855 42.71 2.85 29.13
C ARG A 855 43.68 3.97 28.73
N GLY A 856 44.95 3.81 29.09
CA GLY A 856 45.98 4.84 28.89
C GLY A 856 46.20 5.25 27.43
N GLY A 857 46.04 6.56 27.17
CA GLY A 857 46.94 7.44 26.41
C GLY A 857 47.26 7.15 24.92
N ALA A 858 46.59 7.86 24.01
CA ALA A 858 47.17 8.89 23.13
C ALA A 858 46.16 9.33 22.06
N GLY A 859 45.84 10.64 22.04
CA GLY A 859 45.16 11.35 20.95
C GLY A 859 43.65 11.38 21.04
#